data_AF-A0AA38KYA1-F1
#
_entry.id   AF-A0AA38KYA1-F1
#
_cell.length_a   1.000
_cell.length_b   1.000
_cell.length_c   1.000
_cell.angle_alpha   90.00
_cell.angle_beta   90.00
_cell.angle_gamma   90.00
#
_symmetry.space_group_name_H-M   'P 1'
#
loop_
_entity.id
_entity.type
_entity.pdbx_description
1 polymer ?
#
loop_
_entity_poly.entity_id
_entity_poly.type
_entity_poly.pdbx_seq_one_letter_code
_entity_poly.pdbx_strand_id
1 'polypeptide(L)'
;MTSERVPSSSKLTNSPYSLQRGKACSNCRKRKIKCDGLRPTCTQCLKSARPGDACEYADSGRTRTQMLEDNISRLEARIRELEEPNDEDAVRLYAPYNFSSQSSPNLMVPPSTASSIRSGSALSSPTDPQHSSNSPSISSSPGHSSTYSAFPEEPSSDVVQQLLTTFLPHALDMGFFLHVSRFKTSASLPLPLGHYSRPCAGLLSTVYLIGLHLTGDDNNQENVYLARALAHTANMLSSPHPQRIIHAIQAEVLLSVYFFRTGRILEGKYHMSAAVSLTLGAQLHKIRALPTGINNSADSPLQQISVAGPLLTPPNDQIEEGERINAFWMVYTLSNCWGVAVGTLSSAVFESHGSTIDTPWPLDMADYEQVMWNTPRESWTYGSDVASLHPSQELLPTDHQSVMTVQNFLRRVPSSSVKEFSTMAMFAKASILLDRAANLASFYRSVLDMGADEASRFGATFSSLENLINNFQSSLGFLPLNQHTFPYEFSTILTTHSLAYTATIQLHSVFINANSHSRSKALSAARACVSILRQVDMRRLSHINAVLSSCWTSVCQVLIDEIRRTRRIIAATGGTRIASSSRLHPTRTGSWGLGEGGLQGTEEEMQLVELLEKVFATMAVFSIESPLIGYQLAKVQEAFHSI
;
A
#
# COMPACT_ATOMS: atom_id res chain seq x y z
N MET A 1 29.35 39.21 82.92
CA MET A 1 28.64 40.30 82.22
C MET A 1 29.03 40.22 80.75
N THR A 2 28.05 40.50 79.87
CA THR A 2 28.19 41.00 78.48
C THR A 2 28.84 40.03 77.48
N SER A 3 28.08 39.55 76.49
CA SER A 3 27.92 40.18 75.15
C SER A 3 28.80 39.39 74.15
N GLU A 4 28.53 39.17 72.87
CA GLU A 4 27.67 39.82 71.90
C GLU A 4 27.52 38.86 70.69
N ARG A 5 26.66 39.23 69.75
CA ARG A 5 26.12 38.38 68.67
C ARG A 5 26.73 38.78 67.31
N VAL A 6 26.51 37.94 66.28
CA VAL A 6 26.44 38.21 64.80
C VAL A 6 27.75 37.86 64.01
N PRO A 7 27.75 37.37 62.73
CA PRO A 7 26.94 36.33 62.03
C PRO A 7 27.72 35.46 60.98
N SER A 8 26.96 34.65 60.23
CA SER A 8 27.19 33.79 59.05
C SER A 8 28.21 34.15 57.94
N SER A 9 28.92 33.13 57.40
CA SER A 9 28.72 32.59 56.02
C SER A 9 29.69 31.44 55.64
N SER A 10 29.18 30.52 54.81
CA SER A 10 29.86 29.71 53.78
C SER A 10 30.40 28.29 54.07
N LYS A 11 29.56 27.32 53.65
CA LYS A 11 29.81 26.14 52.78
C LYS A 11 31.16 25.43 52.86
N LEU A 12 31.10 24.12 53.16
CA LEU A 12 31.58 23.01 52.31
C LEU A 12 31.39 21.68 53.07
N THR A 13 30.30 20.95 52.80
CA THR A 13 30.25 19.51 53.10
C THR A 13 29.64 18.76 51.92
N ASN A 14 30.52 18.20 51.11
CA ASN A 14 30.24 17.27 50.04
C ASN A 14 29.69 15.97 50.66
N SER A 15 28.42 15.62 50.42
CA SER A 15 27.87 14.30 50.76
C SER A 15 28.02 13.39 49.53
N PRO A 16 28.82 12.33 49.58
CA PRO A 16 28.99 11.44 48.45
C PRO A 16 27.84 10.43 48.41
N TYR A 17 27.43 10.05 47.21
CA TYR A 17 26.50 8.95 46.90
C TYR A 17 24.99 9.27 46.96
N SER A 18 24.55 10.17 46.07
CA SER A 18 23.27 9.95 45.38
C SER A 18 23.57 9.34 44.00
N LEU A 19 23.02 8.16 43.73
CA LEU A 19 23.14 7.50 42.43
C LEU A 19 22.46 8.35 41.35
N GLN A 20 23.15 8.57 40.22
CA GLN A 20 22.57 9.21 39.04
C GLN A 20 21.30 8.47 38.58
N ARG A 21 20.32 9.23 38.06
CA ARG A 21 19.03 8.71 37.57
C ARG A 21 19.28 7.53 36.61
N GLY A 22 18.69 6.38 36.90
CA GLY A 22 18.81 5.17 36.06
C GLY A 22 19.92 4.18 36.45
N LYS A 23 20.71 4.43 37.51
CA LYS A 23 21.81 3.55 37.95
C LYS A 23 21.49 2.63 39.15
N ALA A 24 20.22 2.52 39.55
CA ALA A 24 19.80 1.56 40.57
C ALA A 24 19.84 0.11 40.03
N CYS A 25 20.16 -0.87 40.89
CA CYS A 25 20.12 -2.28 40.48
C CYS A 25 18.71 -2.72 40.04
N SER A 26 18.64 -3.77 39.23
CA SER A 26 17.40 -4.28 38.64
C SER A 26 16.35 -4.64 39.70
N ASN A 27 16.77 -5.20 40.84
CA ASN A 27 15.88 -5.61 41.91
C ASN A 27 15.28 -4.41 42.69
N CYS A 28 16.10 -3.43 43.08
CA CYS A 28 15.59 -2.20 43.71
C CYS A 28 14.65 -1.42 42.77
N ARG A 29 14.90 -1.46 41.45
CA ARG A 29 14.02 -0.85 40.44
C ARG A 29 12.67 -1.55 40.36
N LYS A 30 12.64 -2.90 40.29
CA LYS A 30 11.40 -3.70 40.31
C LYS A 30 10.59 -3.45 41.59
N ARG A 31 11.26 -3.35 42.73
CA ARG A 31 10.62 -3.12 44.04
C ARG A 31 10.30 -1.65 44.33
N LYS A 32 10.68 -0.72 43.45
CA LYS A 32 10.50 0.75 43.60
C LYS A 32 11.04 1.29 44.95
N ILE A 33 12.20 0.79 45.39
CA ILE A 33 12.87 1.23 46.63
C ILE A 33 14.22 1.88 46.35
N LYS A 34 14.70 2.70 47.30
CA LYS A 34 15.97 3.43 47.16
C LYS A 34 17.15 2.45 47.15
N CYS A 35 17.97 2.53 46.10
CA CYS A 35 19.22 1.79 45.97
C CYS A 35 20.39 2.69 46.37
N ASP A 36 21.35 2.14 47.10
CA ASP A 36 22.59 2.79 47.55
C ASP A 36 23.77 2.59 46.57
N GLY A 37 23.67 1.67 45.62
CA GLY A 37 24.62 1.55 44.51
C GLY A 37 25.92 0.81 44.82
N LEU A 38 26.05 0.26 46.03
CA LEU A 38 27.20 -0.57 46.39
C LEU A 38 27.23 -1.84 45.54
N ARG A 39 28.45 -2.25 45.17
CA ARG A 39 28.76 -3.44 44.37
C ARG A 39 29.64 -4.40 45.19
N PRO A 40 29.46 -5.72 45.08
CA PRO A 40 28.62 -6.44 44.12
C PRO A 40 27.12 -6.47 44.45
N THR A 41 26.73 -6.26 45.71
CA THR A 41 25.33 -6.27 46.17
C THR A 41 25.03 -5.01 46.95
N CYS A 42 23.91 -4.34 46.65
CA CYS A 42 23.46 -3.14 47.36
C CYS A 42 22.98 -3.50 48.79
N THR A 43 23.05 -2.57 49.74
CA THR A 43 22.69 -2.84 51.16
C THR A 43 21.25 -3.36 51.29
N GLN A 44 20.35 -2.85 50.46
CA GLN A 44 18.93 -3.23 50.51
C GLN A 44 18.67 -4.64 49.97
N CYS A 45 19.39 -5.06 48.93
CA CYS A 45 19.34 -6.42 48.40
C CYS A 45 20.05 -7.42 49.32
N LEU A 46 21.13 -6.99 49.99
CA LEU A 46 21.85 -7.81 50.96
C LEU A 46 20.95 -8.20 52.14
N LYS A 47 20.18 -7.24 52.67
CA LYS A 47 19.25 -7.48 53.79
C LYS A 47 18.04 -8.33 53.43
N SER A 48 17.65 -8.35 52.15
CA SER A 48 16.45 -9.05 51.70
C SER A 48 16.72 -10.37 50.98
N ALA A 49 17.88 -11.00 51.24
CA ALA A 49 18.37 -12.20 50.55
C ALA A 49 17.33 -13.35 50.56
N ARG A 50 16.46 -13.38 49.55
CA ARG A 50 15.60 -14.52 49.22
C ARG A 50 16.27 -15.32 48.10
N PRO A 51 16.15 -16.67 48.10
CA PRO A 51 16.65 -17.48 47.00
C PRO A 51 15.94 -17.11 45.69
N GLY A 52 16.71 -16.71 44.66
CA GLY A 52 16.20 -16.38 43.31
C GLY A 52 16.29 -14.91 42.87
N ASP A 53 16.61 -13.99 43.78
CA ASP A 53 16.57 -12.54 43.53
C ASP A 53 17.99 -11.93 43.55
N ALA A 54 18.79 -12.17 42.51
CA ALA A 54 20.16 -11.65 42.41
C ALA A 54 20.21 -10.11 42.26
N CYS A 55 21.15 -9.46 42.94
CA CYS A 55 21.39 -8.02 42.81
C CYS A 55 22.24 -7.75 41.57
N GLU A 56 21.60 -7.44 40.44
CA GLU A 56 22.28 -7.23 39.17
C GLU A 56 22.28 -5.75 38.75
N TYR A 57 23.46 -5.26 38.38
CA TYR A 57 23.64 -3.95 37.76
C TYR A 57 24.00 -4.17 36.29
N ALA A 58 23.16 -3.67 35.38
CA ALA A 58 23.43 -3.72 33.95
C ALA A 58 24.53 -2.71 33.60
N ASP A 59 25.79 -3.15 33.66
CA ASP A 59 26.91 -2.39 33.13
C ASP A 59 27.33 -2.96 31.77
N SER A 60 27.52 -2.05 30.82
CA SER A 60 28.15 -2.28 29.50
C SER A 60 27.43 -3.20 28.51
N GLY A 61 26.30 -2.72 27.96
CA GLY A 61 25.88 -3.07 26.61
C GLY A 61 25.95 -1.81 25.73
N ARG A 62 26.55 -1.90 24.54
CA ARG A 62 26.52 -0.81 23.55
C ARG A 62 25.07 -0.39 23.32
N THR A 63 24.78 0.92 23.33
CA THR A 63 23.41 1.37 23.11
C THR A 63 23.02 1.09 21.66
N ARG A 64 21.73 0.80 21.44
CA ARG A 64 21.17 0.60 20.10
C ARG A 64 21.48 1.78 19.16
N THR A 65 21.60 2.99 19.71
CA THR A 65 22.03 4.19 18.98
C THR A 65 23.48 4.10 18.52
N GLN A 66 24.42 3.68 19.36
CA GLN A 66 25.82 3.49 18.96
C GLN A 66 25.99 2.39 17.91
N MET A 67 25.21 1.31 18.01
CA MET A 67 25.20 0.28 16.97
C MET A 67 24.68 0.79 15.63
N LEU A 68 23.71 1.70 15.65
CA LEU A 68 23.17 2.31 14.43
C LEU A 68 24.15 3.32 13.84
N GLU A 69 24.82 4.11 14.67
CA GLU A 69 25.88 5.06 14.24
C GLU A 69 27.07 4.32 13.59
N ASP A 70 27.52 3.20 14.17
CA ASP A 70 28.55 2.33 13.58
C ASP A 70 28.08 1.76 12.22
N ASN A 71 26.81 1.36 12.11
CA ASN A 71 26.27 0.81 10.87
C ASN A 71 26.13 1.88 9.78
N ILE A 72 25.71 3.09 10.16
CA ILE A 72 25.62 4.24 9.25
C ILE A 72 27.02 4.57 8.72
N SER A 73 28.04 4.68 9.59
CA SER A 73 29.43 4.92 9.15
C SER A 73 29.94 3.85 8.19
N ARG A 74 29.59 2.58 8.42
CA ARG A 74 30.02 1.47 7.58
C ARG A 74 29.33 1.47 6.21
N LEU A 75 28.05 1.82 6.17
CA LEU A 75 27.27 1.93 4.93
C LEU A 75 27.72 3.15 4.11
N GLU A 76 27.97 4.29 4.74
CA GLU A 76 28.51 5.48 4.06
C GLU A 76 29.89 5.24 3.44
N ALA A 77 30.77 4.50 4.13
CA ALA A 77 32.07 4.11 3.58
C ALA A 77 31.92 3.19 2.35
N ARG A 78 30.97 2.25 2.38
CA ARG A 78 30.73 1.33 1.26
C ARG A 78 30.08 2.02 0.06
N ILE A 79 29.21 3.00 0.31
CA ILE A 79 28.62 3.83 -0.74
C ILE A 79 29.72 4.65 -1.43
N ARG A 80 30.64 5.24 -0.66
CA ARG A 80 31.78 6.00 -1.23
C ARG A 80 32.67 5.14 -2.13
N GLU A 81 32.95 3.91 -1.72
CA GLU A 81 33.73 2.94 -2.52
C GLU A 81 33.02 2.54 -3.82
N LEU A 82 31.68 2.51 -3.83
CA LEU A 82 30.87 2.16 -5.00
C LEU A 82 30.59 3.35 -5.93
N GLU A 83 30.58 4.57 -5.40
CA GLU A 83 30.33 5.81 -6.15
C GLU A 83 31.59 6.35 -6.85
N GLU A 84 32.80 5.97 -6.42
CA GLU A 84 34.07 6.33 -7.07
C GLU A 84 34.79 5.09 -7.65
N PRO A 85 34.38 4.58 -8.84
CA PRO A 85 34.99 3.38 -9.44
C PRO A 85 36.33 3.67 -10.16
N ASN A 86 37.07 4.70 -9.74
CA ASN A 86 38.30 5.17 -10.38
C ASN A 86 39.50 5.17 -9.42
N ASP A 87 39.58 4.16 -8.57
CA ASP A 87 40.78 3.90 -7.77
C ASP A 87 41.80 3.12 -8.61
N GLU A 88 43.02 3.64 -8.70
CA GLU A 88 44.13 3.12 -9.53
C GLU A 88 44.67 1.76 -9.04
N ASP A 89 44.18 1.25 -7.91
CA ASP A 89 44.65 0.00 -7.27
C ASP A 89 43.68 -1.21 -7.42
N ALA A 90 42.59 -1.09 -8.19
CA ALA A 90 41.67 -2.22 -8.40
C ALA A 90 42.21 -3.22 -9.45
N VAL A 91 42.70 -4.38 -8.98
CA VAL A 91 43.15 -5.51 -9.80
C VAL A 91 42.02 -5.99 -10.73
N ARG A 92 42.16 -5.74 -12.04
CA ARG A 92 41.24 -6.22 -13.08
C ARG A 92 41.66 -7.62 -13.57
N LEU A 93 40.77 -8.60 -13.42
CA LEU A 93 40.92 -9.92 -14.05
C LEU A 93 40.54 -9.86 -15.54
N TYR A 94 41.49 -10.20 -16.40
CA TYR A 94 41.33 -10.23 -17.86
C TYR A 94 40.68 -11.54 -18.32
N ALA A 95 39.59 -11.45 -19.12
CA ALA A 95 38.94 -12.60 -19.75
C ALA A 95 39.61 -12.91 -21.12
N PRO A 96 40.20 -14.10 -21.35
CA PRO A 96 41.15 -14.31 -22.44
C PRO A 96 40.56 -14.84 -23.76
N TYR A 97 39.30 -14.56 -24.12
CA TYR A 97 38.81 -14.84 -25.48
C TYR A 97 37.80 -13.79 -25.94
N ASN A 98 38.30 -12.78 -26.66
CA ASN A 98 37.48 -11.85 -27.42
C ASN A 98 37.93 -11.95 -28.89
N PHE A 99 37.13 -12.63 -29.72
CA PHE A 99 37.25 -12.56 -31.18
C PHE A 99 36.17 -11.63 -31.72
N SER A 100 36.60 -10.41 -32.03
CA SER A 100 36.19 -9.53 -33.14
C SER A 100 34.79 -9.69 -33.75
N SER A 101 33.97 -8.65 -33.61
CA SER A 101 33.14 -8.14 -34.71
C SER A 101 32.94 -6.63 -34.52
N GLN A 102 33.58 -5.84 -35.39
CA GLN A 102 33.47 -4.39 -35.49
C GLN A 102 32.17 -3.98 -36.21
N SER A 103 31.51 -2.94 -35.70
CA SER A 103 30.75 -1.91 -36.43
C SER A 103 29.99 -1.08 -35.37
N SER A 104 30.31 0.18 -35.07
CA SER A 104 30.04 1.36 -35.91
C SER A 104 30.43 2.66 -35.14
N PRO A 105 30.39 3.85 -35.78
CA PRO A 105 31.35 4.93 -35.56
C PRO A 105 30.89 6.07 -34.62
N ASN A 106 31.90 6.83 -34.18
CA ASN A 106 31.98 8.26 -33.80
C ASN A 106 30.67 9.05 -33.57
N LEU A 107 30.62 9.74 -32.42
CA LEU A 107 30.34 11.19 -32.35
C LEU A 107 30.87 11.77 -31.02
N MET A 108 31.62 12.86 -31.14
CA MET A 108 32.35 13.59 -30.10
C MET A 108 31.61 14.89 -29.81
N VAL A 109 31.20 15.13 -28.57
CA VAL A 109 30.75 16.46 -28.07
C VAL A 109 31.19 16.60 -26.60
N PRO A 110 31.86 17.72 -26.20
CA PRO A 110 32.32 17.95 -24.83
C PRO A 110 31.28 18.67 -23.94
N PRO A 111 31.50 18.74 -22.60
CA PRO A 111 30.45 18.93 -21.60
C PRO A 111 30.23 20.38 -21.19
N SER A 112 29.03 20.71 -20.70
CA SER A 112 28.75 21.95 -19.98
C SER A 112 28.08 21.64 -18.64
N THR A 113 28.94 21.62 -17.62
CA THR A 113 28.73 22.01 -16.21
C THR A 113 27.31 21.97 -15.64
N ALA A 114 27.05 20.94 -14.84
CA ALA A 114 25.99 20.91 -13.84
C ALA A 114 26.38 21.75 -12.62
N SER A 115 25.50 22.67 -12.19
CA SER A 115 25.61 23.35 -10.91
C SER A 115 24.62 22.73 -9.91
N SER A 116 25.19 22.14 -8.86
CA SER A 116 24.52 21.66 -7.66
C SER A 116 23.85 22.81 -6.91
N ILE A 117 22.61 22.64 -6.45
CA ILE A 117 22.05 23.44 -5.36
C ILE A 117 21.51 22.53 -4.27
N ARG A 118 22.10 22.75 -3.09
CA ARG A 118 21.95 22.06 -1.82
C ARG A 118 20.75 22.64 -1.07
N SER A 119 19.99 21.77 -0.42
CA SER A 119 18.99 22.13 0.59
C SER A 119 19.65 22.72 1.83
N GLY A 120 19.04 23.75 2.41
CA GLY A 120 19.43 24.33 3.68
C GLY A 120 18.36 25.30 4.22
N SER A 121 17.65 24.86 5.25
CA SER A 121 16.72 25.69 6.03
C SER A 121 17.46 26.38 7.18
N ALA A 122 17.21 27.66 7.43
CA ALA A 122 17.19 28.26 8.77
C ALA A 122 16.64 29.71 8.76
N LEU A 123 15.83 30.00 9.79
CA LEU A 123 15.29 31.29 10.22
C LEU A 123 16.35 32.39 10.36
N SER A 124 15.97 33.64 10.06
CA SER A 124 16.08 34.82 10.95
C SER A 124 15.47 36.08 10.30
N SER A 125 14.64 36.80 11.06
CA SER A 125 14.19 38.19 10.83
C SER A 125 14.68 39.05 12.01
N PRO A 126 14.45 40.38 12.09
CA PRO A 126 14.31 41.42 11.06
C PRO A 126 15.22 42.65 11.33
N THR A 127 15.46 43.49 10.32
CA THR A 127 15.80 44.91 10.54
C THR A 127 15.37 45.76 9.34
N ASP A 128 14.39 46.62 9.58
CA ASP A 128 14.09 47.87 8.85
C ASP A 128 14.59 49.04 9.75
N PRO A 129 14.80 50.30 9.29
CA PRO A 129 13.94 51.01 8.33
C PRO A 129 14.64 51.98 7.34
N GLN A 130 13.95 52.36 6.25
CA GLN A 130 13.47 53.75 6.00
C GLN A 130 13.06 54.03 4.53
N HIS A 131 11.80 54.44 4.38
CA HIS A 131 11.24 55.51 3.52
C HIS A 131 11.82 55.74 2.11
N SER A 132 10.99 55.50 1.08
CA SER A 132 10.39 56.59 0.27
C SER A 132 9.45 56.06 -0.82
N SER A 133 8.30 56.71 -0.89
CA SER A 133 7.21 56.55 -1.85
C SER A 133 7.56 57.08 -3.23
N ASN A 134 7.22 56.32 -4.28
CA ASN A 134 6.56 56.83 -5.50
C ASN A 134 6.23 55.67 -6.45
N SER A 135 4.94 55.46 -6.71
CA SER A 135 4.46 54.73 -7.88
C SER A 135 4.76 55.54 -9.14
N PRO A 136 5.02 54.88 -10.29
CA PRO A 136 3.97 54.90 -11.31
C PRO A 136 3.81 53.57 -12.07
N SER A 137 2.60 53.38 -12.56
CA SER A 137 2.19 52.39 -13.56
C SER A 137 2.74 52.76 -14.96
N ILE A 138 3.07 51.73 -15.76
CA ILE A 138 2.74 51.54 -17.20
C ILE A 138 3.76 50.60 -17.91
N SER A 139 3.20 49.67 -18.68
CA SER A 139 3.72 48.96 -19.88
C SER A 139 4.89 47.96 -19.81
N SER A 140 4.51 46.68 -19.93
CA SER A 140 5.00 45.70 -20.94
C SER A 140 6.43 45.80 -21.46
N SER A 141 7.26 44.81 -21.11
CA SER A 141 7.68 43.75 -22.05
C SER A 141 8.34 42.56 -21.34
N PRO A 142 8.17 41.32 -21.87
CA PRO A 142 8.63 40.09 -21.28
C PRO A 142 10.03 39.74 -21.79
N GLY A 143 10.85 39.14 -20.93
CA GLY A 143 12.11 38.57 -21.36
C GLY A 143 12.68 37.71 -20.26
N HIS A 144 12.31 36.43 -20.26
CA HIS A 144 13.24 35.30 -20.09
C HIS A 144 12.53 34.01 -20.52
N SER A 145 13.22 33.26 -21.37
CA SER A 145 12.82 32.05 -22.06
C SER A 145 12.02 31.04 -21.23
N SER A 146 10.93 30.52 -21.81
CA SER A 146 10.39 29.20 -21.46
C SER A 146 9.73 28.62 -22.70
N THR A 147 10.34 27.60 -23.27
CA THR A 147 9.89 26.83 -24.44
C THR A 147 8.57 26.07 -24.22
N TYR A 148 7.80 26.42 -23.17
CA TYR A 148 6.57 25.78 -22.72
C TYR A 148 5.30 26.60 -23.02
N SER A 149 5.42 27.82 -23.57
CA SER A 149 4.28 28.73 -23.78
C SER A 149 3.39 28.42 -25.00
N ALA A 150 3.59 27.29 -25.69
CA ALA A 150 2.79 26.91 -26.86
C ALA A 150 1.51 26.13 -26.50
N PHE A 151 1.39 25.60 -25.28
CA PHE A 151 0.22 24.86 -24.84
C PHE A 151 -0.60 25.67 -23.82
N PRO A 152 -1.91 25.83 -24.01
CA PRO A 152 -2.79 26.38 -22.99
C PRO A 152 -2.60 25.69 -21.63
N GLU A 153 -2.62 26.47 -20.54
CA GLU A 153 -2.48 25.96 -19.17
C GLU A 153 -3.62 24.99 -18.80
N GLU A 154 -4.82 25.24 -19.33
CA GLU A 154 -5.96 24.33 -19.34
C GLU A 154 -6.43 24.07 -20.79
N PRO A 155 -6.78 22.82 -21.18
CA PRO A 155 -7.34 22.51 -22.49
C PRO A 155 -8.65 23.25 -22.79
N SER A 156 -9.12 23.24 -24.04
CA SER A 156 -10.43 23.81 -24.37
C SER A 156 -11.55 23.10 -23.59
N SER A 157 -12.65 23.81 -23.34
CA SER A 157 -13.78 23.27 -22.57
C SER A 157 -14.33 21.97 -23.19
N ASP A 158 -14.37 21.88 -24.52
CA ASP A 158 -14.81 20.68 -25.24
C ASP A 158 -13.89 19.48 -24.96
N VAL A 159 -12.57 19.69 -24.99
CA VAL A 159 -11.58 18.66 -24.66
C VAL A 159 -11.71 18.25 -23.20
N VAL A 160 -11.86 19.21 -22.27
CA VAL A 160 -12.08 18.91 -20.85
C VAL A 160 -13.33 18.04 -20.66
N GLN A 161 -14.45 18.37 -21.30
CA GLN A 161 -15.68 17.58 -21.21
C GLN A 161 -15.51 16.18 -21.79
N GLN A 162 -14.79 16.04 -22.91
CA GLN A 162 -14.46 14.75 -23.49
C GLN A 162 -13.61 13.90 -22.53
N LEU A 163 -12.53 14.45 -21.98
CA LEU A 163 -11.65 13.75 -21.04
C LEU A 163 -12.38 13.30 -19.76
N LEU A 164 -13.26 14.16 -19.22
CA LEU A 164 -14.11 13.80 -18.08
C LEU A 164 -15.11 12.69 -18.46
N THR A 165 -15.68 12.73 -19.66
CA THR A 165 -16.63 11.71 -20.14
C THR A 165 -15.95 10.35 -20.33
N THR A 166 -14.68 10.34 -20.72
CA THR A 166 -13.86 9.11 -20.81
C THR A 166 -13.45 8.60 -19.42
N PHE A 167 -13.05 9.48 -18.50
CA PHE A 167 -12.54 9.09 -17.18
C PHE A 167 -13.63 8.57 -16.24
N LEU A 168 -14.75 9.29 -16.10
CA LEU A 168 -15.71 9.07 -15.02
C LEU A 168 -16.32 7.65 -14.99
N PRO A 169 -16.62 6.98 -16.13
CA PRO A 169 -17.07 5.58 -16.12
C PRO A 169 -16.08 4.59 -15.50
N HIS A 170 -14.79 4.95 -15.41
CA HIS A 170 -13.70 4.11 -14.91
C HIS A 170 -13.09 4.62 -13.61
N ALA A 171 -13.72 5.62 -12.98
CA ALA A 171 -13.15 6.33 -11.84
C ALA A 171 -12.84 5.38 -10.67
N LEU A 172 -13.74 4.44 -10.33
CA LEU A 172 -13.53 3.48 -9.24
C LEU A 172 -12.34 2.54 -9.49
N ASP A 173 -12.18 2.05 -10.72
CA ASP A 173 -11.05 1.19 -11.11
C ASP A 173 -9.71 1.92 -11.03
N MET A 174 -9.72 3.25 -11.18
CA MET A 174 -8.55 4.11 -11.04
C MET A 174 -8.28 4.54 -9.60
N GLY A 175 -9.10 4.13 -8.64
CA GLY A 175 -8.97 4.52 -7.23
C GLY A 175 -9.55 5.90 -6.92
N PHE A 176 -10.52 6.37 -7.70
CA PHE A 176 -11.26 7.59 -7.41
C PHE A 176 -12.28 7.37 -6.30
N PHE A 177 -12.07 8.02 -5.16
CA PHE A 177 -12.87 7.89 -3.94
C PHE A 177 -13.79 9.10 -3.68
N LEU A 178 -13.62 10.20 -4.43
CA LEU A 178 -14.49 11.37 -4.31
C LEU A 178 -15.87 11.12 -4.94
N HIS A 179 -16.87 11.89 -4.51
CA HIS A 179 -18.23 11.78 -5.03
C HIS A 179 -18.31 12.29 -6.49
N VAL A 180 -18.49 11.35 -7.42
CA VAL A 180 -18.41 11.54 -8.88
C VAL A 180 -19.27 12.72 -9.37
N SER A 181 -20.54 12.82 -8.95
CA SER A 181 -21.43 13.88 -9.42
C SER A 181 -21.05 15.28 -8.90
N ARG A 182 -20.48 15.36 -7.68
CA ARG A 182 -20.02 16.63 -7.07
C ARG A 182 -18.74 17.09 -7.75
N PHE A 183 -17.82 16.15 -7.98
CA PHE A 183 -16.61 16.39 -8.74
C PHE A 183 -16.92 16.86 -10.17
N LYS A 184 -17.77 16.14 -10.92
CA LYS A 184 -18.14 16.50 -12.30
C LYS A 184 -18.73 17.91 -12.39
N THR A 185 -19.64 18.24 -11.47
CA THR A 185 -20.30 19.55 -11.42
C THR A 185 -19.29 20.67 -11.16
N SER A 186 -18.44 20.51 -10.13
CA SER A 186 -17.43 21.52 -9.78
C SER A 186 -16.30 21.63 -10.81
N ALA A 187 -15.88 20.52 -11.43
CA ALA A 187 -14.87 20.50 -12.48
C ALA A 187 -15.32 21.25 -13.75
N SER A 188 -16.62 21.25 -14.04
CA SER A 188 -17.22 21.85 -15.24
C SER A 188 -17.62 23.33 -15.07
N LEU A 189 -17.35 23.95 -13.92
CA LEU A 189 -17.63 25.36 -13.71
C LEU A 189 -16.79 26.23 -14.67
N PRO A 190 -17.36 27.27 -15.29
CA PRO A 190 -16.64 28.19 -16.18
C PRO A 190 -15.79 29.19 -15.37
N LEU A 191 -14.93 28.68 -14.51
CA LEU A 191 -14.04 29.43 -13.63
C LEU A 191 -12.59 29.04 -13.93
N PRO A 192 -11.61 29.94 -13.72
CA PRO A 192 -10.22 29.66 -14.02
C PRO A 192 -9.66 28.49 -13.19
N LEU A 193 -8.66 27.81 -13.73
CA LEU A 193 -7.91 26.77 -13.02
C LEU A 193 -7.34 27.33 -11.70
N GLY A 194 -7.48 26.58 -10.61
CA GLY A 194 -7.03 27.01 -9.28
C GLY A 194 -8.04 27.83 -8.48
N HIS A 195 -9.22 28.16 -9.03
CA HIS A 195 -10.30 28.77 -8.27
C HIS A 195 -10.80 27.84 -7.14
N TYR A 196 -11.08 28.37 -5.95
CA TYR A 196 -11.44 27.58 -4.75
C TYR A 196 -12.76 26.80 -4.84
N SER A 197 -13.63 27.17 -5.78
CA SER A 197 -14.89 26.45 -6.08
C SER A 197 -14.73 25.32 -7.09
N ARG A 198 -13.58 25.24 -7.79
CA ARG A 198 -13.23 24.13 -8.67
C ARG A 198 -12.29 23.19 -7.93
N PRO A 199 -12.20 21.91 -8.31
CA PRO A 199 -11.19 21.03 -7.75
C PRO A 199 -9.78 21.60 -7.96
N CYS A 200 -8.85 21.22 -7.09
CA CYS A 200 -7.48 21.72 -7.17
C CYS A 200 -6.85 21.43 -8.54
N ALA A 201 -5.99 22.33 -9.02
CA ALA A 201 -5.34 22.22 -10.32
C ALA A 201 -4.62 20.87 -10.52
N GLY A 202 -3.95 20.35 -9.49
CA GLY A 202 -3.27 19.05 -9.54
C GLY A 202 -4.23 17.88 -9.73
N LEU A 203 -5.36 17.89 -9.04
CA LEU A 203 -6.39 16.86 -9.22
C LEU A 203 -7.01 16.92 -10.62
N LEU A 204 -7.39 18.11 -11.11
CA LEU A 204 -7.92 18.26 -12.47
C LEU A 204 -6.92 17.80 -13.52
N SER A 205 -5.66 18.22 -13.42
CA SER A 205 -4.62 17.86 -14.39
C SER A 205 -4.35 16.36 -14.42
N THR A 206 -4.38 15.71 -13.26
CA THR A 206 -4.23 14.26 -13.15
C THR A 206 -5.43 13.53 -13.75
N VAL A 207 -6.66 14.00 -13.51
CA VAL A 207 -7.87 13.46 -14.15
C VAL A 207 -7.83 13.63 -15.67
N TYR A 208 -7.35 14.77 -16.17
CA TYR A 208 -7.19 15.01 -17.60
C TYR A 208 -6.15 14.07 -18.23
N LEU A 209 -5.01 13.86 -17.55
CA LEU A 209 -4.00 12.88 -17.96
C LEU A 209 -4.63 11.48 -18.10
N ILE A 210 -5.36 11.02 -17.08
CA ILE A 210 -5.96 9.67 -17.12
C ILE A 210 -7.06 9.60 -18.18
N GLY A 211 -7.89 10.64 -18.31
CA GLY A 211 -8.89 10.73 -19.37
C GLY A 211 -8.27 10.58 -20.76
N LEU A 212 -7.11 11.19 -20.99
CA LEU A 212 -6.35 11.10 -22.25
C LEU A 212 -5.73 9.71 -22.42
N HIS A 213 -5.14 9.17 -21.36
CA HIS A 213 -4.56 7.83 -21.38
C HIS A 213 -5.63 6.76 -21.70
N LEU A 214 -6.87 6.94 -21.25
CA LEU A 214 -7.98 6.03 -21.54
C LEU A 214 -8.53 6.16 -22.96
N THR A 215 -8.29 7.25 -23.70
CA THR A 215 -8.69 7.31 -25.11
C THR A 215 -7.83 6.44 -26.01
N GLY A 216 -6.65 5.99 -25.54
CA GLY A 216 -5.74 5.15 -26.31
C GLY A 216 -5.12 5.87 -27.52
N ASP A 217 -5.06 7.20 -27.48
CA ASP A 217 -4.50 8.01 -28.55
C ASP A 217 -2.98 8.12 -28.38
N ASP A 218 -2.21 7.58 -29.32
CA ASP A 218 -0.73 7.53 -29.31
C ASP A 218 -0.08 8.89 -29.63
N ASN A 219 -0.87 9.97 -29.54
CA ASN A 219 -0.37 11.32 -29.73
C ASN A 219 0.61 11.67 -28.60
N ASN A 220 1.75 12.27 -28.96
CA ASN A 220 2.82 12.76 -28.06
C ASN A 220 2.35 13.75 -26.96
N GLN A 221 1.06 13.99 -26.82
CA GLN A 221 0.46 14.85 -25.80
C GLN A 221 0.47 14.22 -24.40
N GLU A 222 0.47 12.89 -24.26
CA GLU A 222 0.41 12.24 -22.94
C GLU A 222 1.55 12.71 -22.00
N ASN A 223 2.77 12.84 -22.53
CA ASN A 223 3.91 13.37 -21.77
C ASN A 223 3.71 14.82 -21.31
N VAL A 224 3.01 15.64 -22.09
CA VAL A 224 2.71 17.04 -21.74
C VAL A 224 1.69 17.09 -20.59
N TYR A 225 0.63 16.27 -20.67
CA TYR A 225 -0.36 16.17 -19.59
C TYR A 225 0.27 15.59 -18.33
N LEU A 226 1.19 14.63 -18.46
CA LEU A 226 1.91 14.04 -17.33
C LEU A 226 2.80 15.08 -16.63
N ALA A 227 3.62 15.79 -17.39
CA ALA A 227 4.48 16.85 -16.84
C ALA A 227 3.65 17.92 -16.09
N ARG A 228 2.49 18.30 -16.65
CA ARG A 228 1.56 19.23 -16.01
C ARG A 228 0.94 18.66 -14.74
N ALA A 229 0.48 17.41 -14.76
CA ALA A 229 -0.11 16.75 -13.60
C ALA A 229 0.88 16.65 -12.44
N LEU A 230 2.14 16.29 -12.71
CA LEU A 230 3.21 16.25 -11.72
C LEU A 230 3.50 17.64 -11.14
N ALA A 231 3.66 18.66 -12.00
CA ALA A 231 3.95 20.02 -11.58
C ALA A 231 2.84 20.62 -10.71
N HIS A 232 1.56 20.43 -11.09
CA HIS A 232 0.44 20.93 -10.31
C HIS A 232 0.26 20.14 -9.00
N THR A 233 0.44 18.82 -9.01
CA THR A 233 0.29 17.97 -7.81
C THR A 233 1.31 18.33 -6.74
N ALA A 234 2.58 18.54 -7.15
CA ALA A 234 3.66 18.95 -6.24
C ALA A 234 3.36 20.26 -5.48
N ASN A 235 2.52 21.14 -6.04
CA ASN A 235 2.19 22.45 -5.46
C ASN A 235 0.85 22.47 -4.71
N MET A 236 0.13 21.36 -4.62
CA MET A 236 -1.24 21.34 -4.07
C MET A 236 -1.32 21.72 -2.60
N LEU A 237 -0.37 21.25 -1.78
CA LEU A 237 -0.41 21.50 -0.32
C LEU A 237 -0.13 22.96 0.03
N SER A 238 0.56 23.69 -0.85
CA SER A 238 0.83 25.13 -0.72
C SER A 238 -0.33 26.00 -1.19
N SER A 239 -1.34 25.42 -1.85
CA SER A 239 -2.53 26.15 -2.30
C SER A 239 -3.41 26.58 -1.12
N PRO A 240 -4.07 27.75 -1.18
CA PRO A 240 -5.06 28.15 -0.18
C PRO A 240 -6.39 27.37 -0.27
N HIS A 241 -6.52 26.42 -1.20
CA HIS A 241 -7.77 25.68 -1.44
C HIS A 241 -8.25 24.93 -0.17
N PRO A 242 -9.56 24.97 0.16
CA PRO A 242 -10.10 24.33 1.37
C PRO A 242 -9.91 22.80 1.37
N GLN A 243 -10.19 22.13 0.25
CA GLN A 243 -10.05 20.67 0.08
C GLN A 243 -8.65 20.19 -0.33
N ARG A 244 -7.60 21.01 -0.16
CA ARG A 244 -6.26 20.71 -0.73
C ARG A 244 -5.68 19.36 -0.32
N ILE A 245 -5.92 18.91 0.91
CA ILE A 245 -5.37 17.65 1.45
C ILE A 245 -6.08 16.45 0.81
N ILE A 246 -7.42 16.44 0.83
CA ILE A 246 -8.22 15.36 0.26
C ILE A 246 -8.01 15.26 -1.26
N HIS A 247 -7.98 16.40 -1.95
CA HIS A 247 -7.65 16.42 -3.38
C HIS A 247 -6.21 15.96 -3.65
N ALA A 248 -5.25 16.26 -2.76
CA ALA A 248 -3.86 15.82 -2.93
C ALA A 248 -3.77 14.30 -2.78
N ILE A 249 -4.42 13.72 -1.76
CA ILE A 249 -4.50 12.25 -1.61
C ILE A 249 -5.11 11.62 -2.87
N GLN A 250 -6.19 12.19 -3.42
CA GLN A 250 -6.80 11.68 -4.64
C GLN A 250 -5.86 11.75 -5.85
N ALA A 251 -5.15 12.87 -6.03
CA ALA A 251 -4.20 13.05 -7.12
C ALA A 251 -3.01 12.07 -7.02
N GLU A 252 -2.45 11.88 -5.82
CA GLU A 252 -1.37 10.92 -5.56
C GLU A 252 -1.81 9.47 -5.84
N VAL A 253 -3.03 9.08 -5.45
CA VAL A 253 -3.60 7.76 -5.78
C VAL A 253 -3.70 7.56 -7.30
N LEU A 254 -4.27 8.56 -8.00
CA LEU A 254 -4.45 8.49 -9.45
C LEU A 254 -3.11 8.41 -10.20
N LEU A 255 -2.13 9.24 -9.83
CA LEU A 255 -0.77 9.19 -10.40
C LEU A 255 -0.11 7.84 -10.12
N SER A 256 -0.26 7.31 -8.91
CA SER A 256 0.27 6.00 -8.56
C SER A 256 -0.29 4.90 -9.46
N VAL A 257 -1.61 4.85 -9.62
CA VAL A 257 -2.28 3.86 -10.48
C VAL A 257 -1.87 4.03 -11.95
N TYR A 258 -1.76 5.26 -12.44
CA TYR A 258 -1.27 5.57 -13.78
C TYR A 258 0.14 5.00 -14.02
N PHE A 259 1.07 5.26 -13.10
CA PHE A 259 2.44 4.76 -13.23
C PHE A 259 2.53 3.24 -13.12
N PHE A 260 1.73 2.61 -12.27
CA PHE A 260 1.66 1.15 -12.24
C PHE A 260 1.12 0.57 -13.55
N ARG A 261 0.06 1.15 -14.11
CA ARG A 261 -0.54 0.70 -15.37
C ARG A 261 0.45 0.80 -16.55
N THR A 262 1.20 1.89 -16.61
CA THR A 262 2.24 2.12 -17.64
C THR A 262 3.55 1.37 -17.37
N GLY A 263 3.65 0.59 -16.29
CA GLY A 263 4.84 -0.22 -15.97
C GLY A 263 5.98 0.54 -15.27
N ARG A 264 5.78 1.82 -14.92
CA ARG A 264 6.74 2.67 -14.18
C ARG A 264 6.62 2.45 -12.67
N ILE A 265 6.99 1.24 -12.25
CA ILE A 265 6.75 0.72 -10.89
C ILE A 265 7.33 1.59 -9.77
N LEU A 266 8.54 2.16 -9.94
CA LEU A 266 9.19 2.97 -8.92
C LEU A 266 8.43 4.27 -8.64
N GLU A 267 7.96 4.93 -9.69
CA GLU A 267 7.17 6.16 -9.59
C GLU A 267 5.78 5.88 -9.03
N GLY A 268 5.17 4.76 -9.44
CA GLY A 268 3.92 4.28 -8.84
C GLY A 268 4.04 4.12 -7.33
N LYS A 269 5.14 3.53 -6.85
CA LYS A 269 5.44 3.39 -5.41
C LYS A 269 5.68 4.72 -4.71
N TYR A 270 6.37 5.64 -5.35
CA TYR A 270 6.61 6.98 -4.80
C TYR A 270 5.28 7.68 -4.50
N HIS A 271 4.40 7.76 -5.50
CA HIS A 271 3.09 8.40 -5.35
C HIS A 271 2.17 7.65 -4.38
N MET A 272 2.19 6.31 -4.35
CA MET A 272 1.47 5.54 -3.33
C MET A 272 1.97 5.87 -1.91
N SER A 273 3.29 5.96 -1.73
CA SER A 273 3.89 6.28 -0.43
C SER A 273 3.57 7.72 0.01
N ALA A 274 3.49 8.66 -0.93
CA ALA A 274 3.02 10.02 -0.70
C ALA A 274 1.55 10.03 -0.24
N ALA A 275 0.67 9.29 -0.92
CA ALA A 275 -0.73 9.13 -0.53
C ALA A 275 -0.86 8.55 0.89
N VAL A 276 -0.15 7.45 1.20
CA VAL A 276 -0.09 6.85 2.54
C VAL A 276 0.33 7.89 3.59
N SER A 277 1.40 8.64 3.33
CA SER A 277 1.92 9.66 4.25
C SER A 277 0.89 10.77 4.51
N LEU A 278 0.22 11.24 3.47
CA LEU A 278 -0.82 12.27 3.58
C LEU A 278 -2.04 11.77 4.37
N THR A 279 -2.49 10.54 4.11
CA THR A 279 -3.61 9.91 4.83
C THR A 279 -3.29 9.75 6.32
N LEU A 280 -2.07 9.33 6.66
CA LEU A 280 -1.62 9.21 8.05
C LEU A 280 -1.45 10.57 8.72
N GLY A 281 -0.80 11.52 8.04
CA GLY A 281 -0.61 12.89 8.54
C GLY A 281 -1.92 13.65 8.75
N ALA A 282 -2.93 13.37 7.92
CA ALA A 282 -4.29 13.89 8.06
C ALA A 282 -5.14 13.11 9.09
N GLN A 283 -4.56 12.11 9.77
CA GLN A 283 -5.22 11.25 10.77
C GLN A 283 -6.49 10.54 10.25
N LEU A 284 -6.56 10.27 8.95
CA LEU A 284 -7.71 9.59 8.35
C LEU A 284 -7.85 8.12 8.78
N HIS A 285 -6.84 7.55 9.45
CA HIS A 285 -6.88 6.23 10.08
C HIS A 285 -7.60 6.21 11.44
N LYS A 286 -7.97 7.38 11.99
CA LYS A 286 -8.61 7.58 13.30
C LYS A 286 -10.01 8.18 13.22
N ILE A 287 -10.67 8.15 12.05
CA ILE A 287 -12.02 8.69 11.90
C ILE A 287 -12.97 7.96 12.85
N ARG A 288 -13.76 8.71 13.63
CA ARG A 288 -14.73 8.19 14.61
C ARG A 288 -14.15 7.18 15.62
N ALA A 289 -12.87 7.35 16.00
CA ALA A 289 -12.27 6.57 17.06
C ALA A 289 -13.04 6.75 18.39
N LEU A 290 -13.42 5.64 19.04
CA LEU A 290 -14.04 5.68 20.36
C LEU A 290 -13.07 6.33 21.37
N PRO A 291 -13.53 7.27 22.24
CA PRO A 291 -12.70 7.76 23.33
C PRO A 291 -12.44 6.61 24.30
N THR A 292 -11.29 5.94 24.18
CA THR A 292 -10.84 5.02 25.21
C THR A 292 -10.59 5.85 26.45
N GLY A 293 -11.49 5.75 27.44
CA GLY A 293 -11.54 6.56 28.68
C GLY A 293 -10.34 6.39 29.63
N ILE A 294 -9.19 5.97 29.14
CA ILE A 294 -7.93 5.87 29.85
C ILE A 294 -6.85 6.31 28.86
N ASN A 295 -6.48 7.59 28.86
CA ASN A 295 -5.08 8.06 28.85
C ASN A 295 -4.93 9.51 28.41
N ASN A 296 -4.15 10.22 29.20
CA ASN A 296 -3.48 11.48 28.87
C ASN A 296 -2.95 11.43 27.43
N SER A 297 -3.29 12.46 26.66
CA SER A 297 -2.93 12.73 25.26
C SER A 297 -1.44 12.99 25.02
N ALA A 298 -0.55 12.27 25.71
CA ALA A 298 0.88 12.55 25.78
C ALA A 298 1.80 11.45 25.23
N ASP A 299 1.34 10.21 24.99
CA ASP A 299 2.26 9.07 24.78
C ASP A 299 2.29 8.48 23.35
N SER A 300 1.64 9.10 22.37
CA SER A 300 1.99 8.81 20.96
C SER A 300 3.17 9.69 20.54
N PRO A 301 4.35 9.13 20.20
CA PRO A 301 5.50 9.92 19.75
C PRO A 301 5.21 10.75 18.48
N LEU A 302 4.18 10.39 17.70
CA LEU A 302 3.69 11.18 16.56
C LEU A 302 2.79 12.36 16.96
N GLN A 303 2.16 12.34 18.13
CA GLN A 303 1.34 13.46 18.64
C GLN A 303 2.22 14.57 19.25
N GLN A 304 3.37 14.22 19.81
CA GLN A 304 4.33 15.19 20.36
C GLN A 304 5.02 16.05 19.27
N ILE A 305 4.92 15.66 18.00
CA ILE A 305 5.38 16.45 16.84
C ILE A 305 4.26 17.36 16.29
N SER A 306 2.99 17.09 16.63
CA SER A 306 1.84 17.86 16.14
C SER A 306 1.62 19.12 16.99
N VAL A 307 2.37 20.18 16.70
CA VAL A 307 2.16 21.54 17.25
C VAL A 307 0.87 22.18 16.70
N ALA A 308 0.31 21.63 15.62
CA ALA A 308 -0.96 22.06 15.03
C ALA A 308 -2.08 21.05 15.37
N GLY A 309 -3.31 21.55 15.55
CA GLY A 309 -4.51 20.72 15.68
C GLY A 309 -4.76 19.81 14.47
N PRO A 310 -5.90 19.10 14.42
CA PRO A 310 -6.20 18.21 13.30
C PRO A 310 -6.06 18.94 11.95
N LEU A 311 -5.29 18.34 11.03
CA LEU A 311 -4.94 18.94 9.74
C LEU A 311 -6.18 19.23 8.87
N LEU A 312 -7.24 18.45 9.07
CA LEU A 312 -8.54 18.60 8.42
C LEU A 312 -9.54 19.24 9.37
N THR A 313 -10.33 20.19 8.87
CA THR A 313 -11.53 20.69 9.56
C THR A 313 -12.58 19.59 9.67
N PRO A 314 -13.58 19.69 10.55
CA PRO A 314 -14.73 18.78 10.53
C PRO A 314 -15.37 18.70 9.13
N PRO A 315 -15.93 17.55 8.72
CA PRO A 315 -16.63 17.43 7.45
C PRO A 315 -17.89 18.31 7.45
N ASN A 316 -18.19 18.94 6.31
CA ASN A 316 -19.35 19.83 6.16
C ASN A 316 -20.67 19.05 6.00
N ASP A 317 -20.60 17.84 5.48
CA ASP A 317 -21.72 16.92 5.35
C ASP A 317 -21.25 15.46 5.36
N GLN A 318 -22.23 14.57 5.31
CA GLN A 318 -21.98 13.12 5.35
C GLN A 318 -21.29 12.59 4.09
N ILE A 319 -21.48 13.23 2.94
CA ILE A 319 -20.78 12.83 1.72
C ILE A 319 -19.30 13.12 1.88
N GLU A 320 -18.92 14.30 2.39
CA GLU A 320 -17.52 14.63 2.69
C GLU A 320 -16.92 13.70 3.76
N GLU A 321 -17.71 13.29 4.75
CA GLU A 321 -17.28 12.27 5.70
C GLU A 321 -17.03 10.91 5.01
N GLY A 322 -17.93 10.51 4.10
CA GLY A 322 -17.76 9.30 3.27
C GLY A 322 -16.54 9.37 2.37
N GLU A 323 -16.27 10.52 1.74
CA GLU A 323 -15.06 10.74 0.93
C GLU A 323 -13.78 10.56 1.76
N ARG A 324 -13.76 11.02 3.02
CA ARG A 324 -12.61 10.86 3.93
C ARG A 324 -12.40 9.41 4.36
N ILE A 325 -13.49 8.69 4.67
CA ILE A 325 -13.43 7.25 5.00
C ILE A 325 -12.95 6.46 3.78
N ASN A 326 -13.53 6.72 2.61
CA ASN A 326 -13.14 6.07 1.36
C ASN A 326 -11.70 6.41 0.96
N ALA A 327 -11.22 7.63 1.19
CA ALA A 327 -9.83 8.02 0.97
C ALA A 327 -8.87 7.12 1.75
N PHE A 328 -9.11 6.93 3.05
CA PHE A 328 -8.29 6.03 3.87
C PHE A 328 -8.29 4.61 3.33
N TRP A 329 -9.47 4.04 3.10
CA TRP A 329 -9.57 2.65 2.67
C TRP A 329 -9.04 2.42 1.27
N MET A 330 -9.19 3.38 0.35
CA MET A 330 -8.65 3.28 -1.01
C MET A 330 -7.12 3.24 -0.99
N VAL A 331 -6.50 4.18 -0.27
CA VAL A 331 -5.04 4.22 -0.11
C VAL A 331 -4.52 2.95 0.57
N TYR A 332 -5.16 2.54 1.68
CA TYR A 332 -4.76 1.34 2.41
C TYR A 332 -4.87 0.07 1.56
N THR A 333 -5.98 -0.09 0.83
CA THR A 333 -6.26 -1.24 -0.04
C THR A 333 -5.27 -1.33 -1.19
N LEU A 334 -5.05 -0.22 -1.90
CA LEU A 334 -4.11 -0.19 -3.02
C LEU A 334 -2.66 -0.37 -2.56
N SER A 335 -2.26 0.20 -1.42
CA SER A 335 -0.94 -0.01 -0.82
C SER A 335 -0.68 -1.50 -0.54
N ASN A 336 -1.66 -2.20 0.04
CA ASN A 336 -1.56 -3.64 0.29
C ASN A 336 -1.45 -4.44 -1.02
N CYS A 337 -2.32 -4.16 -1.98
CA CYS A 337 -2.34 -4.85 -3.26
C CYS A 337 -1.01 -4.68 -4.03
N TRP A 338 -0.56 -3.44 -4.21
CA TRP A 338 0.66 -3.13 -4.94
C TRP A 338 1.93 -3.49 -4.16
N GLY A 339 1.87 -3.50 -2.82
CA GLY A 339 2.91 -4.08 -1.98
C GLY A 339 3.18 -5.52 -2.38
N VAL A 340 2.15 -6.37 -2.34
CA VAL A 340 2.28 -7.78 -2.72
C VAL A 340 2.66 -7.94 -4.20
N ALA A 341 2.01 -7.20 -5.12
CA ALA A 341 2.24 -7.31 -6.55
C ALA A 341 3.70 -7.02 -6.97
N VAL A 342 4.37 -6.09 -6.27
CA VAL A 342 5.76 -5.72 -6.56
C VAL A 342 6.75 -6.42 -5.62
N GLY A 343 6.29 -7.26 -4.70
CA GLY A 343 7.16 -7.96 -3.75
C GLY A 343 7.77 -7.06 -2.67
N THR A 344 7.05 -6.02 -2.25
CA THR A 344 7.39 -5.18 -1.09
C THR A 344 6.35 -5.30 0.01
N LEU A 345 6.78 -5.41 1.26
CA LEU A 345 5.86 -5.62 2.38
C LEU A 345 5.20 -4.28 2.79
N SER A 346 3.88 -4.15 2.62
CA SER A 346 3.10 -2.91 2.87
C SER A 346 2.68 -2.75 4.34
N SER A 347 2.25 -3.82 5.00
CA SER A 347 1.69 -3.79 6.37
C SER A 347 2.59 -3.17 7.43
N ALA A 348 3.91 -3.13 7.21
CA ALA A 348 4.83 -2.52 8.18
C ALA A 348 4.56 -1.02 8.38
N VAL A 349 4.09 -0.27 7.39
CA VAL A 349 3.96 1.20 7.50
C VAL A 349 2.77 1.62 8.35
N PHE A 350 1.63 0.95 8.20
CA PHE A 350 0.41 1.29 8.95
C PHE A 350 0.37 0.74 10.37
N GLU A 351 1.15 -0.31 10.65
CA GLU A 351 1.16 -1.00 11.95
C GLU A 351 2.47 -0.82 12.73
N SER A 352 3.52 -0.31 12.10
CA SER A 352 4.70 0.14 12.84
C SER A 352 4.32 1.29 13.77
N HIS A 353 4.84 1.25 15.00
CA HIS A 353 4.66 2.26 16.04
C HIS A 353 3.35 2.24 16.85
N GLY A 354 2.53 1.17 16.75
CA GLY A 354 1.35 1.01 17.62
C GLY A 354 0.13 1.81 17.20
N SER A 355 0.12 2.34 15.97
CA SER A 355 -1.04 2.99 15.38
C SER A 355 -2.14 1.96 15.08
N THR A 356 -3.24 2.01 15.83
CA THR A 356 -4.44 1.22 15.52
C THR A 356 -5.25 1.90 14.42
N ILE A 357 -5.84 1.11 13.52
CA ILE A 357 -6.79 1.62 12.54
C ILE A 357 -8.16 1.61 13.22
N ASP A 358 -8.70 2.80 13.49
CA ASP A 358 -9.98 2.97 14.17
C ASP A 358 -11.08 3.45 13.22
N THR A 359 -10.74 3.69 11.95
CA THR A 359 -11.68 4.13 10.91
C THR A 359 -12.68 3.02 10.58
N PRO A 360 -13.99 3.31 10.51
CA PRO A 360 -15.00 2.28 10.25
C PRO A 360 -14.91 1.78 8.82
N TRP A 361 -15.44 0.58 8.55
CA TRP A 361 -15.55 0.06 7.18
C TRP A 361 -16.27 1.06 6.28
N PRO A 362 -15.81 1.24 5.03
CA PRO A 362 -16.42 2.20 4.10
C PRO A 362 -17.81 1.74 3.68
N LEU A 363 -18.70 2.68 3.40
CA LEU A 363 -20.00 2.39 2.75
C LEU A 363 -19.87 2.63 1.24
N ASP A 364 -20.83 2.10 0.48
CA ASP A 364 -20.95 2.51 -0.92
C ASP A 364 -21.42 3.98 -0.96
N MET A 365 -20.97 4.77 -1.95
CA MET A 365 -21.22 6.23 -1.96
C MET A 365 -22.71 6.57 -1.90
N ALA A 366 -23.54 5.74 -2.55
CA ALA A 366 -24.99 5.86 -2.53
C ALA A 366 -25.59 5.78 -1.10
N ASP A 367 -24.96 5.05 -0.17
CA ASP A 367 -25.44 4.98 1.21
C ASP A 367 -25.15 6.27 1.99
N TYR A 368 -24.05 6.95 1.67
CA TYR A 368 -23.76 8.27 2.24
C TYR A 368 -24.72 9.34 1.68
N GLU A 369 -25.21 9.17 0.44
CA GLU A 369 -26.24 10.02 -0.17
C GLU A 369 -27.64 9.78 0.46
N GLN A 370 -28.03 8.53 0.69
CA GLN A 370 -29.39 8.16 1.12
C GLN A 370 -29.74 8.62 2.53
N VAL A 371 -28.78 8.73 3.45
CA VAL A 371 -29.06 9.22 4.80
C VAL A 371 -29.50 10.70 4.79
N MET A 372 -29.19 11.48 3.74
CA MET A 372 -29.78 12.82 3.56
C MET A 372 -31.30 12.78 3.31
N TRP A 373 -31.88 11.66 2.87
CA TRP A 373 -33.31 11.57 2.53
C TRP A 373 -34.19 11.06 3.68
N ASN A 374 -33.62 10.35 4.66
CA ASN A 374 -34.38 9.76 5.76
C ASN A 374 -34.63 10.70 6.95
N THR A 375 -34.22 11.97 6.89
CA THR A 375 -34.76 13.00 7.81
C THR A 375 -36.20 13.32 7.40
N PRO A 376 -37.22 13.02 8.22
CA PRO A 376 -38.60 13.33 7.89
C PRO A 376 -38.78 14.84 7.71
N ARG A 377 -39.14 15.26 6.50
CA ARG A 377 -39.62 16.61 6.22
C ARG A 377 -41.11 16.68 6.56
N GLU A 378 -41.47 16.68 7.83
CA GLU A 378 -42.84 16.95 8.36
C GLU A 378 -42.73 16.89 9.91
N SER A 379 -42.99 17.92 10.72
CA SER A 379 -44.09 18.88 10.72
C SER A 379 -43.64 20.18 11.40
N TRP A 380 -43.63 21.29 10.66
CA TRP A 380 -43.53 22.62 11.26
C TRP A 380 -44.92 23.00 11.77
N THR A 381 -45.19 22.73 13.06
CA THR A 381 -46.29 23.42 13.73
C THR A 381 -45.89 24.88 13.93
N TYR A 382 -46.66 25.79 13.35
CA TYR A 382 -46.52 27.24 13.45
C TYR A 382 -46.67 27.67 14.92
N GLY A 383 -45.56 27.74 15.64
CA GLY A 383 -45.49 28.22 17.02
C GLY A 383 -44.36 29.23 17.10
N SER A 384 -44.72 30.48 17.36
CA SER A 384 -43.82 31.60 17.60
C SER A 384 -42.83 31.28 18.72
N ASP A 385 -41.54 31.22 18.41
CA ASP A 385 -40.46 31.84 19.18
C ASP A 385 -39.13 31.65 18.45
N VAL A 386 -38.62 32.76 17.91
CA VAL A 386 -37.44 32.81 17.05
C VAL A 386 -36.24 33.22 17.89
N ALA A 387 -35.50 32.24 18.43
CA ALA A 387 -34.10 32.40 18.80
C ALA A 387 -33.48 31.04 19.15
N SER A 388 -32.32 30.76 18.55
CA SER A 388 -31.37 29.70 18.90
C SER A 388 -31.88 28.26 18.82
N LEU A 389 -31.75 27.64 17.64
CA LEU A 389 -31.44 26.21 17.48
C LEU A 389 -30.86 26.02 16.08
N HIS A 390 -29.54 25.90 16.00
CA HIS A 390 -28.88 25.33 14.82
C HIS A 390 -29.46 23.92 14.62
N PRO A 391 -29.90 23.54 13.40
CA PRO A 391 -30.13 22.14 13.11
C PRO A 391 -28.76 21.48 13.17
N SER A 392 -28.48 20.75 14.24
CA SER A 392 -27.39 19.79 14.27
C SER A 392 -27.70 18.76 13.19
N GLN A 393 -27.08 18.93 12.01
CA GLN A 393 -26.94 17.87 11.01
C GLN A 393 -26.49 16.62 11.75
N GLU A 394 -27.38 15.64 11.90
CA GLU A 394 -26.99 14.33 12.39
C GLU A 394 -26.07 13.71 11.31
N LEU A 395 -24.76 13.95 11.47
CA LEU A 395 -23.73 13.10 10.89
C LEU A 395 -24.04 11.64 11.25
N LEU A 396 -23.60 10.68 10.42
CA LEU A 396 -23.85 9.22 10.55
C LEU A 396 -24.10 8.77 12.00
N PRO A 397 -25.08 7.88 12.25
CA PRO A 397 -25.47 7.45 13.60
C PRO A 397 -24.28 7.20 14.53
N THR A 398 -24.43 7.48 15.83
CA THR A 398 -23.39 7.23 16.86
C THR A 398 -22.84 5.81 16.87
N ASP A 399 -23.58 4.86 16.29
CA ASP A 399 -23.24 3.45 16.09
C ASP A 399 -22.15 3.22 15.02
N HIS A 400 -21.66 4.27 14.38
CA HIS A 400 -20.56 4.26 13.41
C HIS A 400 -19.20 4.60 14.05
N GLN A 401 -19.06 4.41 15.36
CA GLN A 401 -17.76 4.43 16.03
C GLN A 401 -17.08 3.07 15.90
N SER A 402 -15.78 3.08 15.66
CA SER A 402 -14.98 1.85 15.59
C SER A 402 -13.65 2.00 16.30
N VAL A 403 -13.09 0.86 16.69
CA VAL A 403 -11.78 0.74 17.33
C VAL A 403 -11.14 -0.50 16.76
N MET A 404 -9.86 -0.41 16.38
CA MET A 404 -9.09 -1.56 15.93
C MET A 404 -9.79 -2.33 14.78
N THR A 405 -10.38 -1.64 13.81
CA THR A 405 -11.22 -2.18 12.73
C THR A 405 -10.55 -3.37 12.03
N VAL A 406 -9.29 -3.22 11.63
CA VAL A 406 -8.53 -4.29 10.98
C VAL A 406 -8.24 -5.44 11.94
N GLN A 407 -7.83 -5.15 13.18
CA GLN A 407 -7.50 -6.20 14.14
C GLN A 407 -8.74 -6.98 14.58
N ASN A 408 -9.91 -6.36 14.67
CA ASN A 408 -11.18 -7.02 14.97
C ASN A 408 -11.57 -7.99 13.85
N PHE A 409 -11.40 -7.60 12.59
CA PHE A 409 -11.59 -8.50 11.45
C PHE A 409 -10.62 -9.70 11.49
N LEU A 410 -9.33 -9.45 11.70
CA LEU A 410 -8.32 -10.51 11.81
C LEU A 410 -8.58 -11.46 12.99
N ARG A 411 -9.15 -10.95 14.09
CA ARG A 411 -9.54 -11.73 15.27
C ARG A 411 -10.92 -12.35 15.17
N ARG A 412 -11.66 -12.12 14.08
CA ARG A 412 -13.05 -12.58 13.87
C ARG A 412 -14.00 -12.15 14.99
N VAL A 413 -13.81 -10.93 15.48
CA VAL A 413 -14.77 -10.34 16.42
C VAL A 413 -16.09 -10.14 15.66
N PRO A 414 -17.21 -10.72 16.12
CA PRO A 414 -18.51 -10.52 15.48
C PRO A 414 -18.87 -9.04 15.50
N SER A 415 -19.27 -8.52 14.35
CA SER A 415 -19.77 -7.16 14.20
C SER A 415 -21.27 -7.19 13.98
N SER A 416 -21.99 -6.31 14.68
CA SER A 416 -23.45 -6.16 14.54
C SER A 416 -23.85 -5.30 13.34
N SER A 417 -22.88 -4.74 12.61
CA SER A 417 -23.14 -3.78 11.55
C SER A 417 -23.38 -4.46 10.20
N VAL A 418 -24.58 -4.32 9.64
CA VAL A 418 -24.93 -4.74 8.25
C VAL A 418 -24.03 -4.07 7.21
N LYS A 419 -23.36 -2.98 7.59
CA LYS A 419 -22.54 -2.11 6.75
C LYS A 419 -21.13 -2.64 6.45
N GLU A 420 -20.84 -3.87 6.85
CA GLU A 420 -19.55 -4.54 6.65
C GLU A 420 -19.33 -5.16 5.26
N PHE A 421 -20.36 -5.13 4.41
CA PHE A 421 -20.42 -5.85 3.14
C PHE A 421 -20.50 -4.94 1.91
N SER A 422 -20.25 -3.63 2.06
CA SER A 422 -20.14 -2.74 0.91
C SER A 422 -19.05 -3.21 -0.06
N THR A 423 -19.12 -2.78 -1.31
CA THR A 423 -18.15 -3.23 -2.33
C THR A 423 -16.72 -2.86 -1.93
N MET A 424 -16.54 -1.63 -1.44
CA MET A 424 -15.23 -1.15 -0.99
C MET A 424 -14.75 -1.85 0.30
N ALA A 425 -15.65 -2.19 1.23
CA ALA A 425 -15.27 -2.90 2.45
C ALA A 425 -14.81 -4.33 2.14
N MET A 426 -15.49 -5.02 1.23
CA MET A 426 -15.09 -6.35 0.78
C MET A 426 -13.76 -6.31 0.03
N PHE A 427 -13.54 -5.30 -0.82
CA PHE A 427 -12.26 -5.08 -1.50
C PHE A 427 -11.11 -4.85 -0.50
N ALA A 428 -11.33 -3.99 0.51
CA ALA A 428 -10.37 -3.75 1.57
C ALA A 428 -10.05 -5.02 2.38
N LYS A 429 -11.07 -5.78 2.80
CA LYS A 429 -10.90 -7.06 3.51
C LYS A 429 -10.10 -8.07 2.69
N ALA A 430 -10.38 -8.19 1.39
CA ALA A 430 -9.62 -9.08 0.50
C ALA A 430 -8.15 -8.66 0.38
N SER A 431 -7.86 -7.36 0.28
CA SER A 431 -6.47 -6.86 0.25
C SER A 431 -5.71 -7.13 1.54
N ILE A 432 -6.36 -7.03 2.69
CA ILE A 432 -5.78 -7.37 4.00
C ILE A 432 -5.39 -8.84 4.01
N LEU A 433 -6.29 -9.74 3.60
CA LEU A 433 -6.03 -11.17 3.57
C LEU A 433 -4.87 -11.52 2.63
N LEU A 434 -4.82 -10.89 1.45
CA LEU A 434 -3.72 -11.06 0.51
C LEU A 434 -2.38 -10.61 1.12
N ASP A 435 -2.32 -9.42 1.69
CA ASP A 435 -1.11 -8.89 2.32
C ASP A 435 -0.67 -9.75 3.51
N ARG A 436 -1.58 -10.19 4.38
CA ARG A 436 -1.24 -11.10 5.49
C ARG A 436 -0.73 -12.45 5.02
N ALA A 437 -1.32 -13.01 3.97
CA ALA A 437 -0.89 -14.28 3.40
C ALA A 437 0.53 -14.17 2.83
N ALA A 438 0.79 -13.13 2.04
CA ALA A 438 2.11 -12.87 1.46
C ALA A 438 3.17 -12.57 2.54
N ASN A 439 2.83 -11.74 3.54
CA ASN A 439 3.73 -11.44 4.65
C ASN A 439 4.07 -12.71 5.45
N LEU A 440 3.06 -13.51 5.83
CA LEU A 440 3.30 -14.75 6.57
C LEU A 440 4.17 -15.72 5.77
N ALA A 441 3.90 -15.89 4.48
CA ALA A 441 4.72 -16.72 3.60
C ALA A 441 6.18 -16.22 3.54
N SER A 442 6.41 -14.89 3.52
CA SER A 442 7.77 -14.32 3.50
C SER A 442 8.57 -14.55 4.79
N PHE A 443 7.91 -14.73 5.93
CA PHE A 443 8.56 -15.02 7.21
C PHE A 443 8.91 -16.50 7.38
N TYR A 444 8.40 -17.38 6.52
CA TYR A 444 8.72 -18.80 6.61
C TYR A 444 10.22 -19.03 6.38
N ARG A 445 10.86 -19.64 7.38
CA ARG A 445 12.20 -20.23 7.28
C ARG A 445 12.06 -21.74 7.29
N SER A 446 13.06 -22.46 6.76
CA SER A 446 12.98 -23.92 6.74
C SER A 446 12.79 -24.46 8.17
N VAL A 447 12.04 -25.56 8.35
CA VAL A 447 11.78 -26.14 9.68
C VAL A 447 13.08 -26.50 10.41
N LEU A 448 14.16 -26.78 9.67
CA LEU A 448 15.48 -27.06 10.22
C LEU A 448 16.14 -25.83 10.85
N ASP A 449 15.74 -24.63 10.43
CA ASP A 449 16.27 -23.35 10.93
C ASP A 449 15.36 -22.71 12.00
N MET A 450 14.12 -23.18 12.15
CA MET A 450 13.15 -22.64 13.11
C MET A 450 13.17 -23.39 14.45
N GLY A 451 13.18 -22.65 15.56
CA GLY A 451 12.95 -23.24 16.88
C GLY A 451 11.53 -23.81 17.01
N ALA A 452 11.34 -24.81 17.88
CA ALA A 452 10.03 -25.47 18.04
C ALA A 452 8.87 -24.51 18.41
N ASP A 453 9.15 -23.51 19.25
CA ASP A 453 8.16 -22.48 19.61
C ASP A 453 7.82 -21.56 18.42
N GLU A 454 8.82 -21.17 17.62
CA GLU A 454 8.63 -20.37 16.41
C GLU A 454 7.81 -21.13 15.37
N ALA A 455 8.12 -22.41 15.14
CA ALA A 455 7.36 -23.27 14.24
C ALA A 455 5.90 -23.46 14.72
N SER A 456 5.67 -23.61 16.02
CA SER A 456 4.32 -23.71 16.60
C SER A 456 3.52 -22.43 16.39
N ARG A 457 4.10 -21.26 16.66
CA ARG A 457 3.47 -19.95 16.44
C ARG A 457 3.16 -19.70 14.96
N PHE A 458 4.09 -20.06 14.08
CA PHE A 458 3.87 -19.98 12.64
C PHE A 458 2.68 -20.85 12.23
N GLY A 459 2.66 -22.13 12.65
CA GLY A 459 1.57 -23.06 12.33
C GLY A 459 0.20 -22.60 12.83
N ALA A 460 0.14 -22.06 14.05
CA ALA A 460 -1.10 -21.49 14.61
C ALA A 460 -1.58 -20.28 13.81
N THR A 461 -0.67 -19.38 13.44
CA THR A 461 -0.98 -18.18 12.64
C THR A 461 -1.43 -18.57 11.23
N PHE A 462 -0.75 -19.54 10.62
CA PHE A 462 -1.10 -20.11 9.32
C PHE A 462 -2.52 -20.67 9.33
N SER A 463 -2.84 -21.52 10.30
CA SER A 463 -4.15 -22.18 10.41
C SER A 463 -5.27 -21.17 10.70
N SER A 464 -4.97 -20.16 11.51
CA SER A 464 -5.91 -19.06 11.79
C SER A 464 -6.20 -18.24 10.53
N LEU A 465 -5.16 -17.89 9.76
CA LEU A 465 -5.32 -17.11 8.54
C LEU A 465 -6.02 -17.92 7.43
N GLU A 466 -5.66 -19.19 7.25
CA GLU A 466 -6.31 -20.07 6.27
C GLU A 466 -7.82 -20.16 6.50
N ASN A 467 -8.22 -20.42 7.74
CA ASN A 467 -9.63 -20.49 8.12
C ASN A 467 -10.35 -19.14 7.91
N LEU A 468 -9.66 -18.02 8.08
CA LEU A 468 -10.24 -16.70 7.85
C LEU A 468 -10.46 -16.45 6.36
N ILE A 469 -9.49 -16.82 5.53
CA ILE A 469 -9.60 -16.74 4.06
C ILE A 469 -10.75 -17.61 3.57
N ASN A 470 -10.87 -18.87 4.03
CA ASN A 470 -11.95 -19.76 3.62
C ASN A 470 -13.34 -19.23 4.02
N ASN A 471 -13.47 -18.69 5.24
CA ASN A 471 -14.72 -18.06 5.68
C ASN A 471 -15.05 -16.82 4.84
N PHE A 472 -14.05 -15.99 4.54
CA PHE A 472 -14.24 -14.81 3.70
C PHE A 472 -14.67 -15.20 2.28
N GLN A 473 -13.99 -16.16 1.65
CA GLN A 473 -14.37 -16.69 0.34
C GLN A 473 -15.81 -17.23 0.32
N SER A 474 -16.25 -17.88 1.40
CA SER A 474 -17.62 -18.38 1.54
C SER A 474 -18.66 -17.26 1.73
N SER A 475 -18.22 -16.08 2.19
CA SER A 475 -19.08 -14.89 2.33
C SER A 475 -19.18 -14.04 1.06
N LEU A 476 -18.34 -14.30 0.05
CA LEU A 476 -18.41 -13.59 -1.22
C LEU A 476 -19.72 -13.95 -1.93
N GLY A 477 -20.47 -12.93 -2.34
CA GLY A 477 -21.70 -13.10 -3.12
C GLY A 477 -21.46 -13.67 -4.51
N PHE A 478 -22.54 -13.99 -5.22
CA PHE A 478 -22.45 -14.36 -6.63
C PHE A 478 -22.09 -13.15 -7.51
N LEU A 479 -21.32 -13.40 -8.56
CA LEU A 479 -21.04 -12.37 -9.57
C LEU A 479 -22.35 -12.01 -10.30
N PRO A 480 -22.65 -10.71 -10.52
CA PRO A 480 -23.86 -10.27 -11.20
C PRO A 480 -23.74 -10.45 -12.72
N LEU A 481 -23.69 -11.71 -13.18
CA LEU A 481 -23.42 -12.11 -14.56
C LEU A 481 -24.63 -11.97 -15.50
N ASN A 482 -25.85 -11.98 -14.94
CA ASN A 482 -27.10 -12.05 -15.71
C ASN A 482 -27.60 -10.68 -16.21
N GLN A 483 -26.80 -9.63 -16.09
CA GLN A 483 -27.20 -8.28 -16.46
C GLN A 483 -26.77 -7.95 -17.90
N HIS A 484 -27.66 -7.30 -18.66
CA HIS A 484 -27.36 -6.81 -20.01
C HIS A 484 -26.23 -5.78 -20.02
N THR A 485 -25.95 -5.13 -18.89
CA THR A 485 -24.84 -4.20 -18.69
C THR A 485 -24.22 -4.50 -17.33
N PHE A 486 -22.89 -4.52 -17.23
CA PHE A 486 -22.24 -4.71 -15.94
C PHE A 486 -22.44 -3.49 -15.04
N PRO A 487 -22.65 -3.68 -13.73
CA PRO A 487 -22.72 -2.56 -12.79
C PRO A 487 -21.37 -1.84 -12.71
N TYR A 488 -21.39 -0.57 -12.27
CA TYR A 488 -20.20 0.26 -12.15
C TYR A 488 -19.12 -0.36 -11.25
N GLU A 489 -19.55 -1.12 -10.23
CA GLU A 489 -18.69 -1.77 -9.25
C GLU A 489 -18.19 -3.16 -9.68
N PHE A 490 -18.60 -3.66 -10.85
CA PHE A 490 -18.34 -5.03 -11.28
C PHE A 490 -16.85 -5.39 -11.28
N SER A 491 -16.01 -4.51 -11.81
CA SER A 491 -14.56 -4.73 -11.87
C SER A 491 -13.93 -4.80 -10.46
N THR A 492 -14.43 -4.00 -9.51
CA THR A 492 -14.01 -4.09 -8.11
C THR A 492 -14.45 -5.40 -7.46
N ILE A 493 -15.66 -5.89 -7.75
CA ILE A 493 -16.13 -7.21 -7.29
C ILE A 493 -15.25 -8.32 -7.86
N LEU A 494 -15.00 -8.32 -9.17
CA LEU A 494 -14.12 -9.28 -9.84
C LEU A 494 -12.70 -9.27 -9.24
N THR A 495 -12.17 -8.07 -8.96
CA THR A 495 -10.88 -7.89 -8.29
C THR A 495 -10.91 -8.47 -6.88
N THR A 496 -11.98 -8.23 -6.11
CA THR A 496 -12.15 -8.77 -4.75
C THR A 496 -12.10 -10.30 -4.73
N HIS A 497 -12.83 -10.97 -5.63
CA HIS A 497 -12.76 -12.43 -5.76
C HIS A 497 -11.34 -12.90 -6.12
N SER A 498 -10.71 -12.23 -7.09
CA SER A 498 -9.37 -12.59 -7.54
C SER A 498 -8.32 -12.45 -6.43
N LEU A 499 -8.40 -11.38 -5.63
CA LEU A 499 -7.54 -11.19 -4.46
C LEU A 499 -7.76 -12.27 -3.40
N ALA A 500 -9.01 -12.65 -3.12
CA ALA A 500 -9.33 -13.66 -2.12
C ALA A 500 -8.73 -15.04 -2.44
N TYR A 501 -8.79 -15.48 -3.70
CA TYR A 501 -8.13 -16.72 -4.13
C TYR A 501 -6.61 -16.58 -4.25
N THR A 502 -6.13 -15.40 -4.67
CA THR A 502 -4.68 -15.11 -4.67
C THR A 502 -4.12 -15.17 -3.24
N ALA A 503 -4.87 -14.76 -2.21
CA ALA A 503 -4.46 -14.89 -0.82
C ALA A 503 -4.24 -16.36 -0.42
N THR A 504 -5.11 -17.29 -0.86
CA THR A 504 -4.88 -18.73 -0.68
C THR A 504 -3.59 -19.18 -1.38
N ILE A 505 -3.38 -18.77 -2.64
CA ILE A 505 -2.17 -19.13 -3.39
C ILE A 505 -0.92 -18.63 -2.66
N GLN A 506 -0.90 -17.37 -2.22
CA GLN A 506 0.22 -16.77 -1.51
C GLN A 506 0.50 -17.48 -0.19
N LEU A 507 -0.54 -17.81 0.60
CA LEU A 507 -0.38 -18.52 1.87
C LEU A 507 0.27 -19.90 1.69
N HIS A 508 -0.14 -20.66 0.66
CA HIS A 508 0.36 -22.02 0.42
C HIS A 508 1.64 -22.07 -0.43
N SER A 509 2.11 -20.95 -0.96
CA SER A 509 3.25 -20.87 -1.90
C SER A 509 4.53 -21.55 -1.38
N VAL A 510 4.89 -21.31 -0.12
CA VAL A 510 6.08 -21.87 0.54
C VAL A 510 6.02 -23.39 0.74
N PHE A 511 4.84 -23.99 0.71
CA PHE A 511 4.64 -25.42 0.94
C PHE A 511 4.23 -26.21 -0.30
N ILE A 512 4.09 -25.55 -1.45
CA ILE A 512 3.49 -26.15 -2.65
C ILE A 512 4.27 -27.38 -3.16
N ASN A 513 5.60 -27.38 -3.00
CA ASN A 513 6.47 -28.47 -3.44
C ASN A 513 6.59 -29.60 -2.41
N ALA A 514 6.43 -29.29 -1.11
CA ALA A 514 6.69 -30.22 -0.02
C ALA A 514 5.42 -30.86 0.56
N ASN A 515 4.26 -30.21 0.42
CA ASN A 515 3.01 -30.65 1.04
C ASN A 515 1.90 -30.79 -0.02
N SER A 516 1.41 -32.03 -0.20
CA SER A 516 0.34 -32.34 -1.15
C SER A 516 -0.97 -31.61 -0.85
N HIS A 517 -1.27 -31.35 0.43
CA HIS A 517 -2.45 -30.58 0.83
C HIS A 517 -2.35 -29.13 0.37
N SER A 518 -1.22 -28.47 0.65
CA SER A 518 -0.97 -27.09 0.22
C SER A 518 -1.00 -26.96 -1.31
N ARG A 519 -0.45 -27.93 -2.02
CA ARG A 519 -0.53 -28.00 -3.49
C ARG A 519 -1.98 -28.08 -3.97
N SER A 520 -2.76 -29.00 -3.41
CA SER A 520 -4.19 -29.15 -3.76
C SER A 520 -4.98 -27.88 -3.49
N LYS A 521 -4.74 -27.20 -2.35
CA LYS A 521 -5.36 -25.93 -2.00
C LYS A 521 -5.01 -24.81 -3.00
N ALA A 522 -3.73 -24.62 -3.32
CA ALA A 522 -3.30 -23.62 -4.30
C ALA A 522 -3.89 -23.89 -5.70
N LEU A 523 -3.89 -25.14 -6.15
CA LEU A 523 -4.47 -25.54 -7.43
C LEU A 523 -6.00 -25.34 -7.46
N SER A 524 -6.69 -25.66 -6.37
CA SER A 524 -8.14 -25.42 -6.25
C SER A 524 -8.47 -23.93 -6.32
N ALA A 525 -7.66 -23.08 -5.68
CA ALA A 525 -7.81 -21.62 -5.75
C ALA A 525 -7.56 -21.10 -7.18
N ALA A 526 -6.52 -21.58 -7.86
CA ALA A 526 -6.24 -21.26 -9.25
C ALA A 526 -7.41 -21.65 -10.17
N ARG A 527 -7.95 -22.87 -10.03
CA ARG A 527 -9.13 -23.34 -10.78
C ARG A 527 -10.38 -22.49 -10.51
N ALA A 528 -10.61 -22.08 -9.27
CA ALA A 528 -11.73 -21.20 -8.91
C ALA A 528 -11.61 -19.82 -9.57
N CYS A 529 -10.41 -19.22 -9.58
CA CYS A 529 -10.13 -18.01 -10.35
C CYS A 529 -10.46 -18.18 -11.83
N VAL A 530 -9.96 -19.23 -12.49
CA VAL A 530 -10.22 -19.45 -13.92
C VAL A 530 -11.70 -19.69 -14.21
N SER A 531 -12.41 -20.39 -13.31
CA SER A 531 -13.87 -20.59 -13.42
C SER A 531 -14.61 -19.26 -13.46
N ILE A 532 -14.21 -18.28 -12.65
CA ILE A 532 -14.76 -16.92 -12.69
C ILE A 532 -14.47 -16.26 -14.05
N LEU A 533 -13.24 -16.33 -14.55
CA LEU A 533 -12.86 -15.73 -15.84
C LEU A 533 -13.58 -16.39 -17.04
N ARG A 534 -14.04 -17.65 -16.90
CA ARG A 534 -14.85 -18.34 -17.91
C ARG A 534 -16.28 -17.86 -17.95
N GLN A 535 -16.81 -17.40 -16.82
CA GLN A 535 -18.20 -16.93 -16.70
C GLN A 535 -18.38 -15.49 -17.19
N VAL A 536 -17.30 -14.71 -17.28
CA VAL A 536 -17.32 -13.30 -17.68
C VAL A 536 -16.84 -13.15 -19.13
N ASP A 537 -17.62 -12.44 -19.94
CA ASP A 537 -17.13 -11.96 -21.24
C ASP A 537 -16.24 -10.73 -21.03
N MET A 538 -14.95 -10.99 -20.89
CA MET A 538 -13.92 -9.98 -20.59
C MET A 538 -13.79 -8.91 -21.67
N ARG A 539 -14.24 -9.17 -22.91
CA ARG A 539 -14.20 -8.19 -24.01
C ARG A 539 -15.19 -7.04 -23.82
N ARG A 540 -16.19 -7.24 -22.95
CA ARG A 540 -17.19 -6.21 -22.62
C ARG A 540 -16.70 -5.23 -21.55
N LEU A 541 -15.61 -5.55 -20.87
CA LEU A 541 -14.94 -4.63 -19.97
C LEU A 541 -13.94 -3.84 -20.82
N SER A 542 -14.11 -2.53 -20.93
CA SER A 542 -13.12 -1.69 -21.60
C SER A 542 -11.84 -1.63 -20.79
N HIS A 543 -11.91 -1.46 -19.48
CA HIS A 543 -10.74 -1.38 -18.60
C HIS A 543 -10.90 -2.27 -17.37
N ILE A 544 -9.78 -2.61 -16.74
CA ILE A 544 -9.74 -3.37 -15.50
C ILE A 544 -8.71 -2.80 -14.53
N ASN A 545 -8.89 -3.10 -13.24
CA ASN A 545 -7.90 -2.76 -12.23
C ASN A 545 -6.58 -3.50 -12.50
N ALA A 546 -5.48 -2.75 -12.67
CA ALA A 546 -4.18 -3.30 -13.05
C ALA A 546 -3.58 -4.25 -11.99
N VAL A 547 -4.07 -4.25 -10.74
CA VAL A 547 -3.69 -5.23 -9.71
C VAL A 547 -3.99 -6.67 -10.15
N LEU A 548 -5.03 -6.89 -10.96
CA LEU A 548 -5.40 -8.22 -11.49
C LEU A 548 -4.26 -8.89 -12.27
N SER A 549 -3.36 -8.10 -12.86
CA SER A 549 -2.16 -8.61 -13.53
C SER A 549 -1.35 -9.55 -12.63
N SER A 550 -1.14 -9.17 -11.35
CA SER A 550 -0.37 -9.93 -10.37
C SER A 550 -1.12 -11.18 -9.88
N CYS A 551 -2.44 -11.07 -9.72
CA CYS A 551 -3.31 -12.19 -9.39
C CYS A 551 -3.26 -13.27 -10.47
N TRP A 552 -3.47 -12.88 -11.72
CA TRP A 552 -3.45 -13.81 -12.85
C TRP A 552 -2.08 -14.41 -13.10
N THR A 553 -1.01 -13.63 -12.88
CA THR A 553 0.36 -14.15 -12.90
C THR A 553 0.57 -15.26 -11.86
N SER A 554 0.06 -15.06 -10.64
CA SER A 554 0.14 -16.07 -9.56
C SER A 554 -0.65 -17.34 -9.93
N VAL A 555 -1.83 -17.18 -10.55
CA VAL A 555 -2.64 -18.30 -11.06
C VAL A 555 -1.88 -19.06 -12.15
N CYS A 556 -1.30 -18.36 -13.13
CA CYS A 556 -0.49 -18.97 -14.19
C CYS A 556 0.68 -19.77 -13.62
N GLN A 557 1.40 -19.23 -12.64
CA GLN A 557 2.53 -19.92 -12.01
C GLN A 557 2.12 -21.25 -11.39
N VAL A 558 1.01 -21.27 -10.65
CA VAL A 558 0.48 -22.52 -10.06
C VAL A 558 0.11 -23.54 -11.14
N LEU A 559 -0.55 -23.10 -12.22
CA LEU A 559 -0.92 -23.98 -13.33
C LEU A 559 0.30 -24.54 -14.07
N ILE A 560 1.29 -23.69 -14.36
CA ILE A 560 2.55 -24.08 -15.02
C ILE A 560 3.31 -25.10 -14.16
N ASP A 561 3.44 -24.85 -12.85
CA ASP A 561 4.11 -25.78 -11.94
C ASP A 561 3.39 -27.12 -11.85
N GLU A 562 2.05 -27.12 -11.88
CA GLU A 562 1.27 -28.35 -11.87
C GLU A 562 1.38 -29.11 -13.21
N ILE A 563 1.36 -28.42 -14.35
CA ILE A 563 1.61 -29.04 -15.67
C ILE A 563 2.99 -29.70 -15.70
N ARG A 564 4.02 -28.97 -15.25
CA ARG A 564 5.40 -29.49 -15.15
C ARG A 564 5.44 -30.75 -14.28
N ARG A 565 4.70 -30.78 -13.16
CA ARG A 565 4.60 -31.95 -12.27
C ARG A 565 3.91 -33.13 -12.97
N THR A 566 2.77 -32.89 -13.62
CA THR A 566 1.99 -33.92 -14.30
C THR A 566 2.80 -34.55 -15.44
N ARG A 567 3.50 -33.75 -16.25
CA ARG A 567 4.43 -34.23 -17.28
C ARG A 567 5.53 -35.14 -16.72
N ARG A 568 6.13 -34.77 -15.59
CA ARG A 568 7.14 -35.61 -14.91
C ARG A 568 6.58 -36.96 -14.47
N ILE A 569 5.33 -37.01 -14.00
CA ILE A 569 4.67 -38.25 -13.58
C ILE A 569 4.34 -39.13 -14.78
N ILE A 570 3.81 -38.55 -15.85
CA ILE A 570 3.55 -39.26 -17.12
C ILE A 570 4.86 -39.86 -17.66
N ALA A 571 5.95 -39.08 -17.68
CA ALA A 571 7.25 -39.56 -18.14
C ALA A 571 7.78 -40.73 -17.26
N ALA A 572 7.63 -40.63 -15.94
CA ALA A 572 8.06 -41.68 -15.02
C ALA A 572 7.27 -42.98 -15.18
N THR A 573 5.96 -42.89 -15.43
CA THR A 573 5.07 -44.05 -15.64
C THR A 573 5.14 -44.63 -17.07
N GLY A 574 5.46 -43.81 -18.07
CA GLY A 574 5.70 -44.24 -19.46
C GLY A 574 7.07 -44.91 -19.65
N GLY A 575 8.13 -44.41 -19.02
CA GLY A 575 9.49 -44.95 -19.13
C GLY A 575 9.70 -46.32 -18.48
N THR A 576 8.91 -46.68 -17.46
CA THR A 576 9.02 -47.98 -16.77
C THR A 576 8.53 -49.16 -17.62
N ARG A 577 7.72 -48.92 -18.67
CA ARG A 577 7.19 -49.98 -19.54
C ARG A 577 8.14 -50.40 -20.67
N ILE A 578 9.11 -49.56 -21.05
CA ILE A 578 10.06 -49.89 -22.14
C ILE A 578 11.25 -50.71 -21.61
N ALA A 579 11.61 -50.57 -20.33
CA ALA A 579 12.75 -51.27 -19.73
C ALA A 579 12.46 -52.73 -19.29
N SER A 580 11.21 -53.19 -19.31
CA SER A 580 10.85 -54.56 -18.89
C SER A 580 10.50 -55.51 -20.05
N SER A 581 10.58 -55.06 -21.31
CA SER A 581 10.34 -55.91 -22.49
C SER A 581 11.63 -56.19 -23.26
N SER A 582 12.57 -56.88 -22.62
CA SER A 582 13.68 -57.52 -23.32
C SER A 582 14.00 -58.89 -22.71
N ARG A 583 13.07 -59.84 -22.86
CA ARG A 583 13.31 -61.25 -23.24
C ARG A 583 12.06 -62.11 -23.05
N LEU A 584 11.40 -62.47 -24.17
CA LEU A 584 11.06 -63.83 -24.62
C LEU A 584 9.74 -63.88 -25.42
N HIS A 585 9.87 -64.40 -26.65
CA HIS A 585 8.92 -65.03 -27.57
C HIS A 585 7.63 -64.32 -28.04
N PRO A 586 7.37 -64.33 -29.37
CA PRO A 586 6.14 -63.78 -29.95
C PRO A 586 5.12 -64.90 -30.18
N THR A 587 4.07 -64.99 -29.37
CA THR A 587 2.78 -65.51 -29.84
C THR A 587 1.65 -64.98 -28.97
N ARG A 588 0.57 -64.56 -29.65
CA ARG A 588 -0.82 -64.48 -29.20
C ARG A 588 -1.33 -63.08 -28.80
N THR A 589 -2.12 -62.55 -29.74
CA THR A 589 -3.26 -61.64 -29.58
C THR A 589 -3.64 -61.28 -28.15
N GLY A 590 -3.26 -60.07 -27.73
CA GLY A 590 -3.73 -59.43 -26.50
C GLY A 590 -3.86 -57.93 -26.75
N SER A 591 -5.07 -57.41 -26.54
CA SER A 591 -5.41 -55.99 -26.60
C SER A 591 -4.38 -55.17 -25.82
N TRP A 592 -3.68 -54.25 -26.50
CA TRP A 592 -2.80 -53.27 -25.86
C TRP A 592 -3.66 -52.24 -25.15
N GLY A 593 -4.09 -52.56 -23.92
CA GLY A 593 -4.64 -51.59 -23.00
C GLY A 593 -3.57 -50.54 -22.70
N LEU A 594 -3.69 -49.37 -23.31
CA LEU A 594 -3.18 -48.13 -22.72
C LEU A 594 -3.66 -48.14 -21.27
N GLY A 595 -2.72 -48.20 -20.32
CA GLY A 595 -3.07 -48.30 -18.91
C GLY A 595 -3.93 -47.10 -18.53
N GLU A 596 -5.07 -47.36 -17.91
CA GLU A 596 -6.05 -46.37 -17.44
C GLU A 596 -5.38 -45.13 -16.79
N GLY A 597 -4.31 -45.32 -16.00
CA GLY A 597 -3.57 -44.24 -15.36
C GLY A 597 -2.72 -43.34 -16.28
N GLY A 598 -2.28 -43.84 -17.44
CA GLY A 598 -1.56 -43.04 -18.44
C GLY A 598 -2.49 -42.13 -19.23
N LEU A 599 -3.68 -42.63 -19.59
CA LEU A 599 -4.74 -41.87 -20.24
C LEU A 599 -5.29 -40.76 -19.32
N GLN A 600 -5.47 -41.07 -18.03
CA GLN A 600 -5.97 -40.11 -17.05
C GLN A 600 -4.97 -38.96 -16.78
N GLY A 601 -3.67 -39.26 -16.75
CA GLY A 601 -2.63 -38.22 -16.60
C GLY A 601 -2.58 -37.27 -17.80
N THR A 602 -2.74 -37.78 -19.02
CA THR A 602 -2.78 -36.95 -20.23
C THR A 602 -4.04 -36.08 -20.31
N GLU A 603 -5.19 -36.57 -19.83
CA GLU A 603 -6.42 -35.79 -19.76
C GLU A 603 -6.31 -34.65 -18.72
N GLU A 604 -5.73 -34.93 -17.55
CA GLU A 604 -5.47 -33.91 -16.53
C GLU A 604 -4.51 -32.82 -17.03
N GLU A 605 -3.45 -33.20 -17.75
CA GLU A 605 -2.54 -32.23 -18.38
C GLU A 605 -3.28 -31.32 -19.37
N MET A 606 -4.09 -31.90 -20.26
CA MET A 606 -4.85 -31.15 -21.26
C MET A 606 -5.82 -30.16 -20.60
N GLN A 607 -6.52 -30.56 -19.53
CA GLN A 607 -7.39 -29.67 -18.77
C GLN A 607 -6.61 -28.51 -18.13
N LEU A 608 -5.41 -28.76 -17.58
CA LEU A 608 -4.58 -27.70 -17.00
C LEU A 608 -4.10 -26.71 -18.06
N VAL A 609 -3.72 -27.18 -19.24
CA VAL A 609 -3.33 -26.32 -20.36
C VAL A 609 -4.51 -25.47 -20.82
N GLU A 610 -5.71 -26.03 -20.94
CA GLU A 610 -6.93 -25.28 -21.31
C GLU A 610 -7.27 -24.18 -20.29
N LEU A 611 -7.04 -24.45 -19.00
CA LEU A 611 -7.18 -23.44 -17.95
C LEU A 611 -6.15 -22.32 -18.10
N LEU A 612 -4.89 -22.66 -18.37
CA LEU A 612 -3.80 -21.70 -18.54
C LEU A 612 -4.02 -20.81 -19.78
N GLU A 613 -4.39 -21.41 -20.91
CA GLU A 613 -4.70 -20.69 -22.15
C GLU A 613 -5.85 -19.69 -21.97
N LYS A 614 -6.86 -20.04 -21.16
CA LYS A 614 -7.94 -19.10 -20.83
C LYS A 614 -7.43 -17.88 -20.06
N VAL A 615 -6.46 -18.04 -19.17
CA VAL A 615 -5.84 -16.90 -18.46
C VAL A 615 -5.00 -16.07 -19.43
N PHE A 616 -4.20 -16.70 -20.30
CA PHE A 616 -3.44 -16.01 -21.33
C PHE A 616 -4.34 -15.18 -22.26
N ALA A 617 -5.43 -15.76 -22.75
CA ALA A 617 -6.40 -15.06 -23.58
C ALA A 617 -7.03 -13.87 -22.84
N THR A 618 -7.29 -14.02 -21.55
CA THR A 618 -7.82 -12.94 -20.70
C THR A 618 -6.81 -11.81 -20.52
N MET A 619 -5.56 -12.13 -20.22
CA MET A 619 -4.48 -11.15 -20.11
C MET A 619 -4.22 -10.44 -21.45
N ALA A 620 -4.29 -11.16 -22.57
CA ALA A 620 -4.07 -10.61 -23.90
C ALA A 620 -5.08 -9.51 -24.25
N VAL A 621 -6.35 -9.66 -23.86
CA VAL A 621 -7.41 -8.65 -24.07
C VAL A 621 -7.01 -7.29 -23.49
N PHE A 622 -6.34 -7.26 -22.33
CA PHE A 622 -5.98 -6.01 -21.63
C PHE A 622 -4.52 -5.60 -21.80
N SER A 623 -3.73 -6.38 -22.53
CA SER A 623 -2.28 -6.14 -22.70
C SER A 623 -1.95 -4.85 -23.47
N ILE A 624 -2.85 -4.43 -24.36
CA ILE A 624 -2.70 -3.21 -25.17
C ILE A 624 -2.84 -1.97 -24.29
N GLU A 625 -3.81 -1.97 -23.38
CA GLU A 625 -4.14 -0.81 -22.55
C GLU A 625 -3.32 -0.73 -21.26
N SER A 626 -2.66 -1.83 -20.89
CA SER A 626 -1.84 -1.94 -19.69
C SER A 626 -0.53 -2.63 -20.06
N PRO A 627 0.52 -1.85 -20.35
CA PRO A 627 1.87 -2.38 -20.58
C PRO A 627 2.33 -3.34 -19.49
N LEU A 628 1.92 -3.13 -18.23
CA LEU A 628 2.18 -4.06 -17.14
C LEU A 628 1.57 -5.44 -17.39
N ILE A 629 0.30 -5.52 -17.83
CA ILE A 629 -0.34 -6.80 -18.15
C ILE A 629 0.37 -7.48 -19.32
N GLY A 630 0.73 -6.73 -20.36
CA GLY A 630 1.49 -7.25 -21.50
C GLY A 630 2.84 -7.84 -21.08
N TYR A 631 3.59 -7.13 -20.24
CA TYR A 631 4.86 -7.61 -19.69
C TYR A 631 4.69 -8.90 -18.86
N GLN A 632 3.69 -8.93 -17.96
CA GLN A 632 3.43 -10.12 -17.14
C GLN A 632 3.00 -11.31 -17.99
N LEU A 633 2.16 -11.09 -19.02
CA LEU A 633 1.74 -12.12 -19.96
C LEU A 633 2.94 -12.74 -20.68
N ALA A 634 3.83 -11.91 -21.24
CA ALA A 634 5.03 -12.38 -21.93
C ALA A 634 5.89 -13.26 -21.00
N LYS A 635 6.08 -12.83 -19.74
CA LYS A 635 6.85 -13.57 -18.75
C LYS A 635 6.25 -14.95 -18.42
N VAL A 636 4.93 -15.05 -18.24
CA VAL A 636 4.29 -16.34 -17.94
C VAL A 636 4.22 -17.25 -19.17
N GLN A 637 4.09 -16.68 -20.37
CA GLN A 637 4.21 -17.44 -21.61
C GLN A 637 5.61 -18.02 -21.77
N GLU A 638 6.67 -17.22 -21.57
CA GLU A 638 8.05 -17.71 -21.59
C GLU A 638 8.27 -18.85 -20.58
N ALA A 639 7.79 -18.67 -19.34
CA ALA A 639 7.87 -19.70 -18.31
C ALA A 639 7.17 -21.00 -18.72
N PHE A 640 6.01 -20.92 -19.41
CA PHE A 640 5.31 -22.10 -19.92
C PHE A 640 6.04 -22.77 -21.10
N HIS A 641 6.63 -22.01 -22.01
CA HIS A 641 7.41 -22.58 -23.12
C HIS A 641 8.71 -23.26 -22.65
N SER A 642 9.19 -22.92 -21.45
CA SER A 642 10.41 -23.50 -20.86
C SER A 642 10.23 -24.89 -20.23
N ILE A 643 8.99 -25.37 -20.09
CA ILE A 643 8.64 -26.66 -19.45
C ILE A 643 8.13 -27.68 -20.46
#